data_AF-A0AA85A0C1-F1
#
_entry.id   AF-A0AA85A0C1-F1
#
_cell.length_a   1.000
_cell.length_b   1.000
_cell.length_c   1.000
_cell.angle_alpha   90.00
_cell.angle_beta   90.00
_cell.angle_gamma   90.00
#
_symmetry.space_group_name_H-M   'P 1'
#
loop_
_entity.id
_entity.type
_entity.pdbx_description
1 polymer ?
#
loop_
_entity_poly.entity_id
_entity_poly.type
_entity_poly.pdbx_seq_one_letter_code
_entity_poly.pdbx_strand_id
1 'polypeptide(L)'
;MNVGEEIPARCLGETGALSFKKPTEQDFRDTQELEASLAQLNIFETQEEISQRREALVRLQEISNAWIRQKALEQNLPAHVANSTTGKIFTFGSYRLGVNFRGADIDSLLVVPRFITREEFFGDFQTVLAENSNVEDLHAVVDAFVPVLKMKFMGVEIDLLFAQIDQMSIPENFSLCENTEVLMRNMDERDVRSINGVRVTEDILNLVYNKNSFKVALKVIRIWAKRRNVYSNALGFLGGVSWAILVSRICQLYPYATPSMIVYLFFTIFSQWPWPKPVRLRECEYIASLCLPVWDPRLNPSDQYHLMPILTPSYPSQNSTYNVQRSNRIIIERELKQGLNVVRASMMHKGSWSNLFEAAFFFQYRHYVVVIVVGNTKHTFIELCGLVESRLRVLVSNFEVNRYVKMAHVNCHAYGKGPNDDDANFVRKWFIGMEFDRNTNSLTSTVHNPNVSSDKATLNVDLSENISSFEKSIERGLSSEDLSVTVKYVKKSQLAQFISAEDMDEIKRQAASAALSNVNIPTESLKSGRLLPNSNTLNSISSPASSIELSGSEEFSSPANSLHNSISTSSLTNMATVNSSPKCPPSSPKLISSGDLMKDTHLLSSDHSLCNNTLNTVDSTGKLTSKRVGLVDSSLELSSDSHPNSRSNADSQLHGSEDFRKRARISSENSRPVVFTSSAQ
;
A
#
# COMPACT_ATOMS: atom_id res chain seq x y z
N MET A 1 -19.26 16.46 20.50
CA MET A 1 -19.80 15.97 19.21
C MET A 1 -21.06 16.75 18.91
N ASN A 2 -21.24 17.28 17.70
CA ASN A 2 -22.51 17.88 17.33
C ASN A 2 -23.55 16.77 17.15
N VAL A 3 -24.60 16.80 17.98
CA VAL A 3 -25.70 15.83 17.92
C VAL A 3 -26.67 16.32 16.83
N GLY A 4 -26.46 15.86 15.59
CA GLY A 4 -27.33 16.25 14.47
C GLY A 4 -26.84 15.91 13.07
N GLU A 5 -25.54 15.66 12.87
CA GLU A 5 -25.03 15.25 11.54
C GLU A 5 -25.31 13.75 11.28
N GLU A 6 -26.17 13.49 10.30
CA GLU A 6 -26.36 12.16 9.72
C GLU A 6 -25.08 11.70 9.02
N ILE A 7 -24.72 10.42 9.17
CA ILE A 7 -23.51 9.88 8.54
C ILE A 7 -23.73 9.85 7.02
N PRO A 8 -22.90 10.53 6.20
CA PRO A 8 -23.06 10.51 4.75
C PRO A 8 -23.00 9.07 4.22
N ALA A 9 -23.93 8.68 3.34
CA ALA A 9 -24.03 7.30 2.85
C ALA A 9 -22.71 6.71 2.31
N ARG A 10 -21.92 7.53 1.60
CA ARG A 10 -20.57 7.15 1.11
C ARG A 10 -19.59 6.71 2.21
N CYS A 11 -19.79 7.17 3.45
CA CYS A 11 -18.97 6.79 4.60
C CYS A 11 -19.35 5.44 5.22
N LEU A 12 -20.36 4.74 4.68
CA LEU A 12 -20.81 3.43 5.13
C LEU A 12 -20.32 2.29 4.20
N GLY A 13 -19.75 2.64 3.04
CA GLY A 13 -19.23 1.71 2.03
C GLY A 13 -20.29 0.82 1.38
N GLU A 14 -19.84 -0.17 0.59
CA GLU A 14 -20.71 -1.00 -0.26
C GLU A 14 -21.70 -1.93 0.51
N THR A 15 -21.53 -2.10 1.83
CA THR A 15 -22.34 -3.02 2.65
C THR A 15 -23.20 -2.33 3.70
N GLY A 16 -23.08 -1.01 3.86
CA GLY A 16 -23.52 -0.34 5.08
C GLY A 16 -22.67 -0.71 6.31
N ALA A 17 -23.01 -0.10 7.45
CA ALA A 17 -22.38 -0.37 8.74
C ALA A 17 -22.93 -1.65 9.41
N LEU A 18 -22.06 -2.36 10.14
CA LEU A 18 -22.44 -3.49 10.97
C LEU A 18 -22.99 -3.06 12.34
N SER A 19 -22.61 -1.87 12.82
CA SER A 19 -23.13 -1.34 14.08
C SER A 19 -23.05 0.19 14.16
N PHE A 20 -24.16 0.81 14.57
CA PHE A 20 -24.25 2.21 14.93
C PHE A 20 -24.17 2.43 16.46
N LYS A 21 -23.68 1.45 17.23
CA LYS A 21 -23.51 1.60 18.69
C LYS A 21 -22.55 2.75 18.99
N LYS A 22 -23.01 3.72 19.78
CA LYS A 22 -22.18 4.84 20.27
C LYS A 22 -21.18 4.36 21.32
N PRO A 23 -20.01 5.01 21.47
CA PRO A 23 -19.05 4.73 22.52
C PRO A 23 -19.65 4.76 23.93
N THR A 24 -19.20 3.84 24.76
CA THR A 24 -19.38 3.86 26.21
C THR A 24 -18.24 4.63 26.88
N GLU A 25 -18.39 4.96 28.17
CA GLU A 25 -17.31 5.57 28.96
C GLU A 25 -16.04 4.69 29.00
N GLN A 26 -16.19 3.36 28.97
CA GLN A 26 -15.04 2.45 28.93
C GLN A 26 -14.29 2.56 27.60
N ASP A 27 -15.00 2.63 26.46
CA ASP A 27 -14.37 2.77 25.14
C ASP A 27 -13.51 4.05 25.02
N PHE A 28 -13.87 5.10 25.78
CA PHE A 28 -13.07 6.33 25.92
C PHE A 28 -11.87 6.16 26.87
N ARG A 29 -12.01 5.44 28.00
CA ARG A 29 -10.87 5.13 28.89
C ARG A 29 -9.82 4.27 28.18
N ASP A 30 -10.25 3.20 27.50
CA ASP A 30 -9.36 2.33 26.72
C ASP A 30 -8.61 3.09 25.62
N THR A 31 -9.26 4.11 25.03
CA THR A 31 -8.64 5.02 24.06
C THR A 31 -7.59 5.92 24.70
N GLN A 32 -7.84 6.47 25.89
CA GLN A 32 -6.86 7.31 26.60
C GLN A 32 -5.62 6.50 27.00
N GLU A 33 -5.78 5.24 27.44
CA GLU A 33 -4.66 4.34 27.75
C GLU A 33 -3.82 4.00 26.50
N LEU A 34 -4.48 3.79 25.36
CA LEU A 34 -3.84 3.60 24.05
C LEU A 34 -3.08 4.85 23.61
N GLU A 35 -3.70 6.04 23.69
CA GLU A 35 -3.07 7.31 23.32
C GLU A 35 -1.88 7.68 24.24
N ALA A 36 -1.97 7.40 25.54
CA ALA A 36 -0.86 7.53 26.47
C ALA A 36 0.31 6.60 26.11
N SER A 37 0.01 5.35 25.74
CA SER A 37 1.03 4.39 25.27
C SER A 37 1.69 4.82 23.95
N LEU A 38 0.92 5.46 23.05
CA LEU A 38 1.44 6.04 21.81
C LEU A 38 2.35 7.25 22.07
N ALA A 39 1.99 8.12 23.02
CA ALA A 39 2.77 9.33 23.36
C ALA A 39 4.18 8.97 23.87
N GLN A 40 4.31 7.90 24.65
CA GLN A 40 5.59 7.40 25.17
C GLN A 40 6.60 6.99 24.08
N LEU A 41 6.14 6.73 22.84
CA LEU A 41 7.03 6.32 21.75
C LEU A 41 7.85 7.48 21.15
N ASN A 42 7.45 8.74 21.38
CA ASN A 42 8.13 9.95 20.85
C ASN A 42 8.39 9.95 19.32
N ILE A 43 7.51 9.30 18.55
CA ILE A 43 7.61 9.14 17.09
C ILE A 43 6.73 10.10 16.27
N PHE A 44 5.92 10.94 16.93
CA PHE A 44 5.07 11.93 16.26
C PHE A 44 5.76 13.28 16.16
N GLU A 45 5.36 14.05 15.17
CA GLU A 45 5.97 15.34 14.87
C GLU A 45 5.71 16.39 15.94
N THR A 46 6.68 17.29 16.12
CA THR A 46 6.52 18.49 16.93
C THR A 46 5.80 19.59 16.13
N GLN A 47 5.33 20.63 16.83
CA GLN A 47 4.63 21.73 16.19
C GLN A 47 5.57 22.55 15.27
N GLU A 48 6.86 22.58 15.58
CA GLU A 48 7.92 23.18 14.78
C GLU A 48 8.12 22.41 13.48
N GLU A 49 8.26 21.08 13.53
CA GLU A 49 8.39 20.21 12.34
C GLU A 49 7.17 20.36 11.41
N ILE A 50 5.95 20.37 11.97
CA ILE A 50 4.71 20.61 11.21
C ILE A 50 4.70 21.98 10.52
N SER A 51 5.25 23.01 11.18
CA SER A 51 5.30 24.38 10.66
C SER A 51 6.37 24.52 9.57
N GLN A 52 7.55 23.93 9.77
CA GLN A 52 8.65 23.86 8.79
C GLN A 52 8.20 23.18 7.48
N ARG A 53 7.51 22.04 7.58
CA ARG A 53 6.92 21.36 6.41
C ARG A 53 5.91 22.23 5.66
N ARG A 54 5.09 23.01 6.38
CA ARG A 54 4.13 23.92 5.76
C ARG A 54 4.84 25.05 5.02
N GLU A 55 5.87 25.65 5.62
CA GLU A 55 6.65 26.69 4.96
C GLU A 55 7.34 26.15 3.71
N ALA A 56 8.00 24.99 3.79
CA ALA A 56 8.65 24.34 2.65
C ALA A 56 7.67 24.13 1.47
N LEU A 57 6.44 23.67 1.73
CA LEU A 57 5.42 23.52 0.69
C LEU A 57 4.96 24.85 0.07
N VAL A 58 4.84 25.92 0.87
CA VAL A 58 4.49 27.26 0.36
C VAL A 58 5.60 27.80 -0.53
N ARG A 59 6.86 27.73 -0.10
CA ARG A 59 8.01 28.19 -0.91
C ARG A 59 8.17 27.37 -2.20
N LEU A 60 7.96 26.05 -2.14
CA LEU A 60 8.03 25.19 -3.32
C LEU A 60 6.92 25.52 -4.33
N GLN A 61 5.72 25.89 -3.86
CA GLN A 61 4.61 26.36 -4.69
C GLN A 61 4.91 27.72 -5.33
N GLU A 62 5.58 28.63 -4.62
CA GLU A 62 6.05 29.92 -5.16
C GLU A 62 7.08 29.71 -6.29
N ILE A 63 8.10 28.87 -6.06
CA ILE A 63 9.14 28.53 -7.06
C ILE A 63 8.49 27.88 -8.30
N SER A 64 7.58 26.93 -8.08
CA SER A 64 6.83 26.26 -9.16
C SER A 64 6.04 27.26 -10.01
N ASN A 65 5.32 28.20 -9.38
CA ASN A 65 4.55 29.21 -10.11
C ASN A 65 5.44 30.21 -10.85
N ALA A 66 6.61 30.57 -10.30
CA ALA A 66 7.57 31.43 -11.00
C ALA A 66 8.11 30.78 -12.29
N TRP A 67 8.47 29.49 -12.23
CA TRP A 67 8.90 28.71 -13.38
C TRP A 67 7.78 28.54 -14.43
N ILE A 68 6.57 28.19 -14.01
CA ILE A 68 5.40 28.03 -14.90
C ILE A 68 5.08 29.34 -15.62
N ARG A 69 5.18 30.49 -14.92
CA ARG A 69 5.01 31.82 -15.50
C ARG A 69 6.09 32.16 -16.53
N GLN A 70 7.34 31.80 -16.29
CA GLN A 70 8.42 31.96 -17.27
C GLN A 70 8.12 31.13 -18.53
N LYS A 71 7.77 29.85 -18.36
CA LYS A 71 7.39 28.95 -19.46
C LYS A 71 6.19 29.48 -20.26
N ALA A 72 5.21 30.09 -19.61
CA ALA A 72 4.09 30.73 -20.30
C ALA A 72 4.54 31.90 -21.20
N LEU A 73 5.51 32.71 -20.75
CA LEU A 73 6.08 33.80 -21.56
C LEU A 73 6.91 33.28 -22.74
N GLU A 74 7.66 32.19 -22.57
CA GLU A 74 8.40 31.51 -23.64
C GLU A 74 7.45 30.98 -24.74
N GLN A 75 6.25 30.53 -24.37
CA GLN A 75 5.16 30.15 -25.28
C GLN A 75 4.43 31.34 -25.93
N ASN A 76 4.93 32.57 -25.79
CA ASN A 76 4.34 33.82 -26.30
C ASN A 76 2.90 34.08 -25.81
N LEU A 77 2.51 33.55 -24.66
CA LEU A 77 1.22 33.89 -24.04
C LEU A 77 1.23 35.38 -23.63
N PRO A 78 0.11 36.12 -23.83
CA PRO A 78 0.04 37.51 -23.42
C PRO A 78 0.36 37.67 -21.93
N ALA A 79 1.11 38.69 -21.55
CA ALA A 79 1.64 38.84 -20.18
C ALA A 79 0.56 38.76 -19.08
N HIS A 80 -0.67 39.20 -19.34
CA HIS A 80 -1.78 39.07 -18.39
C HIS A 80 -2.26 37.62 -18.20
N VAL A 81 -2.18 36.79 -19.24
CA VAL A 81 -2.46 35.34 -19.19
C VAL A 81 -1.31 34.61 -18.53
N ALA A 82 -0.06 34.92 -18.89
CA ALA A 82 1.11 34.32 -18.25
C ALA A 82 1.15 34.59 -16.73
N ASN A 83 0.75 35.79 -16.29
CA ASN A 83 0.63 36.14 -14.88
C ASN A 83 -0.51 35.41 -14.14
N SER A 84 -1.56 34.96 -14.84
CA SER A 84 -2.66 34.16 -14.27
C SER A 84 -2.54 32.66 -14.55
N THR A 85 -1.40 32.24 -15.11
CA THR A 85 -1.10 30.84 -15.39
C THR A 85 -0.28 30.25 -14.26
N THR A 86 -0.93 29.39 -13.48
CA THR A 86 -0.34 28.74 -12.29
C THR A 86 -0.39 27.23 -12.40
N GLY A 87 0.47 26.57 -11.62
CA GLY A 87 0.35 25.16 -11.28
C GLY A 87 -0.06 24.99 -9.82
N LYS A 88 -0.28 23.75 -9.41
CA LYS A 88 -0.72 23.45 -8.05
C LYS A 88 -0.02 22.24 -7.46
N ILE A 89 0.60 22.42 -6.30
CA ILE A 89 1.16 21.33 -5.52
C ILE A 89 0.05 20.70 -4.67
N PHE A 90 -0.18 19.42 -4.89
CA PHE A 90 -0.98 18.58 -4.02
C PHE A 90 -0.05 17.76 -3.12
N THR A 91 -0.46 17.50 -1.89
CA THR A 91 0.19 16.51 -1.03
C THR A 91 -0.69 15.27 -0.94
N PHE A 92 -0.07 14.11 -0.79
CA PHE A 92 -0.78 12.85 -0.63
C PHE A 92 -0.13 11.97 0.44
N GLY A 93 -0.45 10.68 0.44
CA GLY A 93 0.22 9.69 1.28
C GLY A 93 0.15 10.02 2.78
N SER A 94 1.24 9.76 3.50
CA SER A 94 1.16 9.74 4.97
C SER A 94 1.08 11.13 5.61
N TYR A 95 1.67 12.15 4.96
CA TYR A 95 1.56 13.55 5.36
C TYR A 95 0.13 14.07 5.20
N ARG A 96 -0.48 13.90 4.02
CA ARG A 96 -1.84 14.39 3.76
C ARG A 96 -2.91 13.69 4.61
N LEU A 97 -2.73 12.39 4.89
CA LEU A 97 -3.56 11.66 5.86
C LEU A 97 -3.38 12.17 7.31
N GLY A 98 -2.32 12.91 7.63
CA GLY A 98 -2.01 13.38 8.98
C GLY A 98 -1.59 12.26 9.93
N VAL A 99 -0.89 11.24 9.42
CA VAL A 99 -0.44 10.05 10.16
C VAL A 99 1.07 9.81 10.04
N ASN A 100 1.80 10.75 9.44
CA ASN A 100 3.25 10.77 9.34
C ASN A 100 3.95 10.72 10.71
N PHE A 101 5.19 10.26 10.69
CA PHE A 101 6.09 10.17 11.83
C PHE A 101 7.24 11.17 11.65
N ARG A 102 8.02 11.42 12.70
CA ARG A 102 9.23 12.25 12.62
C ARG A 102 10.17 11.72 11.53
N GLY A 103 10.76 12.64 10.76
CA GLY A 103 11.67 12.31 9.66
C GLY A 103 11.01 11.58 8.48
N ALA A 104 9.67 11.54 8.36
CA ALA A 104 9.03 11.04 7.16
C ALA A 104 9.22 12.01 5.97
N ASP A 105 9.09 11.50 4.77
CA ASP A 105 8.96 12.23 3.51
C ASP A 105 7.63 13.01 3.40
N ILE A 106 7.60 14.00 2.51
CA ILE A 106 6.35 14.54 1.96
C ILE A 106 6.15 14.00 0.54
N ASP A 107 5.19 13.08 0.41
CA ASP A 107 4.58 12.70 -0.87
C ASP A 107 3.86 13.92 -1.49
N SER A 108 4.36 14.43 -2.62
CA SER A 108 3.82 15.62 -3.29
C SER A 108 3.72 15.48 -4.81
N LEU A 109 2.82 16.24 -5.43
CA LEU A 109 2.52 16.22 -6.86
C LEU A 109 2.39 17.66 -7.37
N LEU A 110 3.25 18.07 -8.29
CA LEU A 110 3.07 19.29 -9.06
C LEU A 110 2.15 19.01 -10.27
N VAL A 111 0.98 19.64 -10.25
CA VAL A 111 0.04 19.65 -11.36
C VAL A 111 0.28 20.87 -12.23
N VAL A 112 0.51 20.68 -13.54
CA VAL A 112 0.87 21.75 -14.49
C VAL A 112 -0.11 21.88 -15.67
N PRO A 113 -0.17 23.05 -16.33
CA PRO A 113 -0.86 23.24 -17.61
C PRO A 113 -0.29 22.40 -18.77
N ARG A 114 -1.11 22.23 -19.82
CA ARG A 114 -0.83 21.39 -21.01
C ARG A 114 0.42 21.73 -21.82
N PHE A 115 0.98 22.93 -21.66
CA PHE A 115 2.13 23.41 -22.43
C PHE A 115 3.47 23.13 -21.75
N ILE A 116 3.46 22.56 -20.54
CA ILE A 116 4.67 22.21 -19.78
C ILE A 116 4.88 20.71 -19.87
N THR A 117 6.01 20.31 -20.42
CA THR A 117 6.36 18.90 -20.65
C THR A 117 7.02 18.26 -19.43
N ARG A 118 7.04 16.92 -19.42
CA ARG A 118 7.73 16.16 -18.36
C ARG A 118 9.24 16.29 -18.47
N GLU A 119 9.72 16.44 -19.70
CA GLU A 119 11.11 16.66 -20.07
C GLU A 119 11.62 17.99 -19.51
N GLU A 120 10.83 19.07 -19.59
CA GLU A 120 11.13 20.36 -18.94
C GLU A 120 11.07 20.29 -17.41
N PHE A 121 10.25 19.40 -16.83
CA PHE A 121 10.23 19.20 -15.38
C PHE A 121 11.50 18.49 -14.87
N PHE A 122 12.00 17.49 -15.59
CA PHE A 122 13.25 16.78 -15.22
C PHE A 122 14.53 17.44 -15.76
N GLY A 123 14.43 18.44 -16.63
CA GLY A 123 15.55 19.28 -17.07
C GLY A 123 15.53 20.67 -16.43
N ASP A 124 14.76 21.58 -17.03
CA ASP A 124 14.74 23.00 -16.67
C ASP A 124 14.32 23.23 -15.21
N PHE A 125 13.24 22.60 -14.73
CA PHE A 125 12.78 22.80 -13.35
C PHE A 125 13.73 22.20 -12.32
N GLN A 126 14.38 21.07 -12.64
CA GLN A 126 15.46 20.54 -11.80
C GLN A 126 16.63 21.54 -11.71
N THR A 127 16.96 22.26 -12.79
CA THR A 127 17.98 23.31 -12.77
C THR A 127 17.54 24.50 -11.90
N VAL A 128 16.30 24.97 -12.04
CA VAL A 128 15.72 26.04 -11.20
C VAL A 128 15.74 25.67 -9.70
N LEU A 129 15.51 24.41 -9.37
CA LEU A 129 15.62 23.93 -7.98
C LEU A 129 17.07 23.84 -7.51
N ALA A 130 18.00 23.39 -8.37
CA ALA A 130 19.43 23.30 -8.05
C ALA A 130 20.09 24.67 -7.77
N GLU A 131 19.58 25.74 -8.37
CA GLU A 131 20.03 27.12 -8.11
C GLU A 131 19.58 27.67 -6.74
N ASN A 132 18.60 27.03 -6.09
CA ASN A 132 18.09 27.48 -4.79
C ASN A 132 18.94 26.95 -3.64
N SER A 133 19.56 27.85 -2.87
CA SER A 133 20.44 27.50 -1.74
C SER A 133 19.78 26.72 -0.59
N ASN A 134 18.46 26.56 -0.60
CA ASN A 134 17.72 25.77 0.39
C ASN A 134 17.42 24.33 -0.08
N VAL A 135 17.86 23.94 -1.28
CA VAL A 135 17.71 22.59 -1.84
C VAL A 135 19.00 21.80 -1.64
N GLU A 136 18.88 20.64 -1.00
CA GLU A 136 19.94 19.65 -0.78
C GLU A 136 19.55 18.31 -1.44
N ASP A 137 20.53 17.45 -1.74
CA ASP A 137 20.36 16.07 -2.21
C ASP A 137 19.38 15.88 -3.40
N LEU A 138 19.29 16.87 -4.29
CA LEU A 138 18.40 16.87 -5.46
C LEU A 138 18.79 15.80 -6.49
N HIS A 139 17.89 14.86 -6.78
CA HIS A 139 18.08 13.82 -7.79
C HIS A 139 16.75 13.40 -8.44
N ALA A 140 16.77 13.15 -9.75
CA ALA A 140 15.64 12.65 -10.51
C ALA A 140 15.71 11.12 -10.68
N VAL A 141 14.55 10.46 -10.58
CA VAL A 141 14.39 9.03 -10.87
C VAL A 141 13.35 8.88 -11.98
N VAL A 142 13.80 9.05 -13.23
CA VAL A 142 12.93 9.14 -14.41
C VAL A 142 12.40 7.76 -14.85
N ASP A 143 13.22 6.71 -14.73
CA ASP A 143 12.88 5.34 -15.15
C ASP A 143 12.02 4.56 -14.11
N ALA A 144 11.60 5.22 -13.04
CA ALA A 144 10.72 4.62 -12.04
C ALA A 144 9.30 4.37 -12.61
N PHE A 145 8.58 3.43 -11.98
CA PHE A 145 7.18 3.14 -12.32
C PHE A 145 6.26 4.37 -12.21
N VAL A 146 6.63 5.33 -11.36
CA VAL A 146 6.13 6.71 -11.38
C VAL A 146 7.36 7.61 -11.31
N PRO A 147 7.67 8.43 -12.34
CA PRO A 147 8.83 9.33 -12.32
C PRO A 147 8.73 10.33 -11.18
N VAL A 148 9.82 10.53 -10.44
CA VAL A 148 9.87 11.37 -9.23
C VAL A 148 11.14 12.21 -9.17
N LEU A 149 11.00 13.46 -8.74
CA LEU A 149 12.11 14.32 -8.36
C LEU A 149 12.22 14.31 -6.82
N LYS A 150 13.36 13.87 -6.30
CA LYS A 150 13.61 13.73 -4.86
C LYS A 150 14.56 14.82 -4.41
N MET A 151 14.24 15.47 -3.30
CA MET A 151 15.05 16.55 -2.74
C MET A 151 14.89 16.65 -1.22
N LYS A 152 15.83 17.31 -0.57
CA LYS A 152 15.69 17.79 0.79
C LYS A 152 15.63 19.32 0.76
N PHE A 153 14.43 19.88 0.91
CA PHE A 153 14.18 21.31 0.80
C PHE A 153 13.89 21.94 2.15
N MET A 154 14.64 22.98 2.54
CA MET A 154 14.55 23.61 3.87
C MET A 154 14.67 22.61 5.03
N GLY A 155 15.48 21.55 4.85
CA GLY A 155 15.64 20.45 5.82
C GLY A 155 14.57 19.35 5.77
N VAL A 156 13.59 19.44 4.88
CA VAL A 156 12.47 18.49 4.75
C VAL A 156 12.66 17.62 3.50
N GLU A 157 12.60 16.31 3.64
CA GLU A 157 12.58 15.38 2.50
C GLU A 157 11.24 15.49 1.74
N ILE A 158 11.30 15.73 0.44
CA ILE A 158 10.15 15.89 -0.46
C ILE A 158 10.35 15.01 -1.70
N ASP A 159 9.37 14.15 -1.94
CA ASP A 159 9.20 13.41 -3.19
C ASP A 159 8.18 14.19 -4.04
N LEU A 160 8.63 14.77 -5.15
CA LEU A 160 7.81 15.58 -6.05
C LEU A 160 7.54 14.84 -7.36
N LEU A 161 6.29 14.41 -7.52
CA LEU A 161 5.76 13.86 -8.76
C LEU A 161 5.32 14.98 -9.73
N PHE A 162 5.17 14.61 -10.99
CA PHE A 162 4.64 15.46 -12.05
C PHE A 162 3.32 14.90 -12.60
N ALA A 163 2.36 15.78 -12.90
CA ALA A 163 1.24 15.47 -13.77
C ALA A 163 0.83 16.68 -14.65
N GLN A 164 0.73 16.46 -15.96
CA GLN A 164 0.15 17.42 -16.90
C GLN A 164 -1.38 17.26 -16.97
N ILE A 165 -2.13 18.36 -16.96
CA ILE A 165 -3.58 18.39 -17.26
C ILE A 165 -3.80 19.07 -18.61
N ASP A 166 -4.80 18.62 -19.38
CA ASP A 166 -5.23 19.27 -20.63
C ASP A 166 -5.99 20.61 -20.39
N GLN A 167 -5.39 21.54 -19.66
CA GLN A 167 -5.89 22.89 -19.37
C GLN A 167 -4.77 23.92 -19.59
N MET A 168 -5.12 25.17 -19.96
CA MET A 168 -4.11 26.23 -20.18
C MET A 168 -3.70 26.98 -18.90
N SER A 169 -4.46 26.87 -17.81
CA SER A 169 -4.07 27.32 -16.47
C SER A 169 -4.75 26.41 -15.44
N ILE A 170 -4.08 26.16 -14.31
CA ILE A 170 -4.65 25.39 -13.20
C ILE A 170 -5.23 26.38 -12.18
N PRO A 171 -6.56 26.45 -11.99
CA PRO A 171 -7.17 27.40 -11.06
C PRO A 171 -6.91 27.03 -9.60
N GLU A 172 -6.95 28.01 -8.70
CA GLU A 172 -6.66 27.80 -7.26
C GLU A 172 -7.59 26.75 -6.62
N ASN A 173 -8.86 26.73 -7.01
CA ASN A 173 -9.86 25.76 -6.55
C ASN A 173 -9.81 24.40 -7.28
N PHE A 174 -8.84 24.17 -8.18
CA PHE A 174 -8.70 22.90 -8.90
C PHE A 174 -8.62 21.70 -7.95
N SER A 175 -9.30 20.62 -8.31
CA SER A 175 -9.45 19.41 -7.50
C SER A 175 -9.25 18.18 -8.38
N LEU A 176 -8.52 17.19 -7.85
CA LEU A 176 -8.32 15.89 -8.50
C LEU A 176 -9.40 14.87 -8.08
N CYS A 177 -10.25 15.18 -7.11
CA CYS A 177 -11.15 14.22 -6.46
C CYS A 177 -12.27 13.65 -7.36
N GLU A 178 -12.48 14.21 -8.55
CA GLU A 178 -13.53 13.78 -9.47
C GLU A 178 -13.05 12.63 -10.37
N ASN A 179 -13.85 11.58 -10.48
CA ASN A 179 -13.61 10.46 -11.38
C ASN A 179 -14.23 10.76 -12.75
N THR A 180 -13.73 11.78 -13.45
CA THR A 180 -14.29 12.25 -14.73
C THR A 180 -13.37 11.98 -15.92
N GLU A 181 -13.98 11.68 -17.06
CA GLU A 181 -13.31 11.63 -18.37
C GLU A 181 -12.55 12.92 -18.65
N VAL A 182 -13.13 14.06 -18.27
CA VAL A 182 -12.55 15.39 -18.48
C VAL A 182 -11.24 15.58 -17.73
N LEU A 183 -11.11 15.03 -16.51
CA LEU A 183 -9.87 15.14 -15.73
C LEU A 183 -8.72 14.33 -16.36
N MET A 184 -9.01 13.12 -16.83
CA MET A 184 -8.00 12.18 -17.37
C MET A 184 -7.77 12.31 -18.87
N ARG A 185 -8.49 13.22 -19.54
CA ARG A 185 -8.40 13.38 -20.99
C ARG A 185 -6.98 13.69 -21.41
N ASN A 186 -6.48 12.94 -22.39
CA ASN A 186 -5.15 13.08 -22.99
C ASN A 186 -3.96 12.86 -22.01
N MET A 187 -4.17 12.34 -20.80
CA MET A 187 -3.08 11.93 -19.91
C MET A 187 -2.39 10.65 -20.40
N ASP A 188 -1.06 10.59 -20.25
CA ASP A 188 -0.35 9.31 -20.39
C ASP A 188 -0.46 8.46 -19.12
N GLU A 189 -0.09 7.18 -19.21
CA GLU A 189 -0.17 6.27 -18.06
C GLU A 189 0.67 6.71 -16.85
N ARG A 190 1.72 7.52 -17.05
CA ARG A 190 2.58 8.00 -15.96
C ARG A 190 1.88 9.13 -15.21
N ASP A 191 1.24 10.06 -15.91
CA ASP A 191 0.42 11.11 -15.29
C ASP A 191 -0.79 10.53 -14.54
N VAL A 192 -1.49 9.53 -15.12
CA VAL A 192 -2.57 8.81 -14.45
C VAL A 192 -2.08 8.16 -13.14
N ARG A 193 -0.88 7.55 -13.16
CA ARG A 193 -0.26 7.00 -11.93
C ARG A 193 0.10 8.08 -10.92
N SER A 194 0.63 9.22 -11.36
CA SER A 194 0.96 10.36 -10.51
C SER A 194 -0.26 10.94 -9.79
N ILE A 195 -1.37 11.21 -10.50
CA ILE A 195 -2.59 11.77 -9.88
C ILE A 195 -3.27 10.78 -8.92
N ASN A 196 -3.11 9.47 -9.14
CA ASN A 196 -3.77 8.44 -8.33
C ASN A 196 -3.33 8.46 -6.86
N GLY A 197 -2.09 8.87 -6.54
CA GLY A 197 -1.63 9.03 -5.16
C GLY A 197 -2.50 10.03 -4.38
N VAL A 198 -2.77 11.21 -4.96
CA VAL A 198 -3.64 12.24 -4.40
C VAL A 198 -5.08 11.75 -4.32
N ARG A 199 -5.60 11.19 -5.40
CA ARG A 199 -7.01 10.79 -5.52
C ARG A 199 -7.39 9.71 -4.52
N VAL A 200 -6.54 8.70 -4.35
CA VAL A 200 -6.74 7.63 -3.36
C VAL A 200 -6.69 8.18 -1.93
N THR A 201 -5.81 9.15 -1.69
CA THR A 201 -5.68 9.79 -0.37
C THR A 201 -6.92 10.61 -0.01
N GLU A 202 -7.44 11.41 -0.95
CA GLU A 202 -8.67 12.18 -0.76
C GLU A 202 -9.90 11.28 -0.63
N ASP A 203 -10.02 10.25 -1.45
CA ASP A 203 -11.11 9.26 -1.33
C ASP A 203 -11.11 8.58 0.04
N ILE A 204 -9.96 8.15 0.55
CA ILE A 204 -9.81 7.58 1.91
C ILE A 204 -10.33 8.57 2.98
N LEU A 205 -10.03 9.86 2.85
CA LEU A 205 -10.51 10.89 3.77
C LEU A 205 -12.01 11.20 3.61
N ASN A 206 -12.57 11.03 2.41
CA ASN A 206 -13.97 11.34 2.11
C ASN A 206 -14.93 10.15 2.32
N LEU A 207 -14.40 8.93 2.41
CA LEU A 207 -15.10 7.68 2.70
C LEU A 207 -15.10 7.28 4.19
N VAL A 208 -14.59 8.15 5.06
CA VAL A 208 -14.51 7.95 6.52
C VAL A 208 -15.24 9.10 7.24
N TYR A 209 -16.18 8.75 8.10
CA TYR A 209 -16.93 9.73 8.91
C TYR A 209 -16.05 10.38 10.00
N ASN A 210 -15.60 9.59 10.98
CA ASN A 210 -14.77 10.11 12.07
C ASN A 210 -13.27 10.10 11.69
N LYS A 211 -12.84 11.15 10.99
CA LYS A 211 -11.46 11.36 10.54
C LYS A 211 -10.43 11.27 11.67
N ASN A 212 -10.74 11.75 12.88
CA ASN A 212 -9.80 11.70 14.00
C ASN A 212 -9.60 10.27 14.51
N SER A 213 -10.69 9.50 14.68
CA SER A 213 -10.59 8.12 15.15
C SER A 213 -9.87 7.22 14.15
N PHE A 214 -10.09 7.44 12.85
CA PHE A 214 -9.31 6.83 11.77
C PHE A 214 -7.82 7.17 11.86
N LYS A 215 -7.43 8.45 12.03
CA LYS A 215 -6.01 8.85 12.10
C LYS A 215 -5.28 8.20 13.27
N VAL A 216 -5.90 8.15 14.46
CA VAL A 216 -5.30 7.51 15.65
C VAL A 216 -5.18 6.00 15.43
N ALA A 217 -6.25 5.32 14.99
CA ALA A 217 -6.20 3.89 14.70
C ALA A 217 -5.18 3.54 13.61
N LEU A 218 -5.08 4.33 12.53
CA LEU A 218 -4.10 4.12 11.48
C LEU A 218 -2.66 4.34 11.97
N LYS A 219 -2.41 5.31 12.86
CA LYS A 219 -1.11 5.45 13.54
C LYS A 219 -0.76 4.16 14.29
N VAL A 220 -1.67 3.62 15.12
CA VAL A 220 -1.49 2.35 15.86
C VAL A 220 -1.14 1.20 14.92
N ILE A 221 -1.94 0.97 13.88
CA ILE A 221 -1.73 -0.13 12.92
C ILE A 221 -0.41 0.04 12.14
N ARG A 222 -0.02 1.26 11.75
CA ARG A 222 1.28 1.50 11.09
C ARG A 222 2.47 1.21 12.01
N ILE A 223 2.38 1.57 13.29
CA ILE A 223 3.45 1.30 14.28
C ILE A 223 3.58 -0.21 14.49
N TRP A 224 2.45 -0.89 14.76
CA TRP A 224 2.38 -2.34 14.86
C TRP A 224 2.98 -3.02 13.62
N ALA A 225 2.51 -2.68 12.41
CA ALA A 225 2.97 -3.31 11.18
C ALA A 225 4.48 -3.13 10.93
N LYS A 226 5.05 -1.95 11.27
CA LYS A 226 6.50 -1.72 11.22
C LYS A 226 7.25 -2.57 12.26
N ARG A 227 6.82 -2.58 13.52
CA ARG A 227 7.46 -3.34 14.61
C ARG A 227 7.40 -4.87 14.38
N ARG A 228 6.32 -5.35 13.76
CA ARG A 228 6.09 -6.76 13.43
C ARG A 228 6.63 -7.20 12.06
N ASN A 229 7.38 -6.32 11.38
CA ASN A 229 8.03 -6.60 10.08
C ASN A 229 7.06 -7.02 8.97
N VAL A 230 5.88 -6.40 8.91
CA VAL A 230 4.85 -6.60 7.87
C VAL A 230 4.51 -5.30 7.13
N TYR A 231 5.44 -4.34 7.08
CA TYR A 231 5.28 -3.04 6.41
C TYR A 231 6.37 -2.84 5.34
N SER A 232 6.11 -3.27 4.09
CA SER A 232 6.89 -2.91 2.89
C SER A 232 6.26 -3.53 1.64
N ASN A 233 5.73 -2.71 0.72
CA ASN A 233 5.19 -3.20 -0.56
C ASN A 233 6.27 -3.80 -1.48
N ALA A 234 7.50 -3.25 -1.45
CA ALA A 234 8.62 -3.75 -2.26
C ALA A 234 8.98 -5.21 -1.89
N LEU A 235 8.87 -5.56 -0.60
CA LEU A 235 9.16 -6.89 -0.06
C LEU A 235 7.95 -7.83 -0.03
N GLY A 236 6.83 -7.47 -0.67
CA GLY A 236 5.61 -8.29 -0.72
C GLY A 236 4.70 -8.20 0.51
N PHE A 237 4.95 -7.27 1.43
CA PHE A 237 4.04 -6.95 2.53
C PHE A 237 3.13 -5.76 2.17
N LEU A 238 2.35 -5.28 3.13
CA LEU A 238 1.42 -4.16 2.89
C LEU A 238 2.13 -2.81 2.96
N GLY A 239 1.80 -1.94 2.00
CA GLY A 239 2.21 -0.53 2.00
C GLY A 239 1.30 0.36 2.85
N GLY A 240 1.68 1.63 3.00
CA GLY A 240 0.91 2.61 3.81
C GLY A 240 -0.53 2.79 3.35
N VAL A 241 -0.77 2.84 2.03
CA VAL A 241 -2.11 2.95 1.44
C VAL A 241 -2.96 1.70 1.73
N SER A 242 -2.38 0.50 1.63
CA SER A 242 -3.09 -0.75 1.93
C SER A 242 -3.55 -0.81 3.38
N TRP A 243 -2.69 -0.43 4.33
CA TRP A 243 -3.06 -0.33 5.74
C TRP A 243 -4.14 0.75 5.97
N ALA A 244 -4.07 1.90 5.29
CA ALA A 244 -5.09 2.94 5.36
C ALA A 244 -6.45 2.42 4.87
N ILE A 245 -6.51 1.73 3.73
CA ILE A 245 -7.74 1.11 3.20
C ILE A 245 -8.34 0.11 4.20
N LEU A 246 -7.52 -0.76 4.79
CA LEU A 246 -8.00 -1.72 5.79
C LEU A 246 -8.61 -1.01 7.01
N VAL A 247 -7.97 0.03 7.55
CA VAL A 247 -8.50 0.79 8.70
C VAL A 247 -9.76 1.56 8.30
N SER A 248 -9.78 2.22 7.15
CA SER A 248 -10.98 2.88 6.60
C SER A 248 -12.16 1.93 6.50
N ARG A 249 -11.94 0.68 6.09
CA ARG A 249 -13.01 -0.32 6.01
C ARG A 249 -13.64 -0.61 7.37
N ILE A 250 -12.85 -0.68 8.44
CA ILE A 250 -13.38 -0.82 9.80
C ILE A 250 -14.18 0.42 10.22
N CYS A 251 -13.70 1.62 9.89
CA CYS A 251 -14.42 2.87 10.15
C CYS A 251 -15.77 2.94 9.41
N GLN A 252 -15.89 2.38 8.21
CA GLN A 252 -17.18 2.28 7.50
C GLN A 252 -18.16 1.32 8.20
N LEU A 253 -17.65 0.17 8.68
CA LEU A 253 -18.45 -0.84 9.35
C LEU A 253 -18.89 -0.40 10.77
N TYR A 254 -18.15 0.51 11.40
CA TYR A 254 -18.37 1.00 12.77
C TYR A 254 -18.14 2.52 12.87
N PRO A 255 -19.01 3.36 12.28
CA PRO A 255 -18.76 4.80 12.07
C PRO A 255 -18.64 5.64 13.36
N TYR A 256 -19.15 5.15 14.49
CA TYR A 256 -19.05 5.81 15.79
C TYR A 256 -17.95 5.22 16.71
N ALA A 257 -17.22 4.17 16.31
CA ALA A 257 -16.24 3.53 17.18
C ALA A 257 -15.05 4.45 17.54
N THR A 258 -14.55 4.28 18.77
CA THR A 258 -13.33 4.95 19.26
C THR A 258 -12.07 4.31 18.68
N PRO A 259 -10.88 4.96 18.74
CA PRO A 259 -9.62 4.38 18.29
C PRO A 259 -9.32 2.98 18.86
N SER A 260 -9.50 2.75 20.16
CA SER A 260 -9.26 1.43 20.79
C SER A 260 -10.17 0.35 20.20
N MET A 261 -11.45 0.65 20.05
CA MET A 261 -12.45 -0.24 19.47
C MET A 261 -12.19 -0.49 17.98
N ILE A 262 -11.78 0.51 17.19
CA ILE A 262 -11.38 0.33 15.78
C ILE A 262 -10.19 -0.62 15.68
N VAL A 263 -9.17 -0.47 16.54
CA VAL A 263 -7.99 -1.36 16.56
C VAL A 263 -8.38 -2.80 16.94
N TYR A 264 -9.24 -2.97 17.95
CA TYR A 264 -9.77 -4.29 18.32
C TYR A 264 -10.56 -4.96 17.18
N LEU A 265 -11.45 -4.21 16.53
CA LEU A 265 -12.28 -4.70 15.43
C LEU A 265 -11.46 -4.98 14.17
N PHE A 266 -10.42 -4.20 13.89
CA PHE A 266 -9.45 -4.43 12.83
C PHE A 266 -8.82 -5.84 12.95
N PHE A 267 -8.25 -6.15 14.12
CA PHE A 267 -7.66 -7.47 14.34
C PHE A 267 -8.72 -8.58 14.35
N THR A 268 -9.90 -8.32 14.92
CA THR A 268 -11.00 -9.29 14.96
C THR A 268 -11.48 -9.68 13.57
N ILE A 269 -11.62 -8.71 12.66
CA ILE A 269 -12.12 -8.93 11.30
C ILE A 269 -11.01 -9.49 10.39
N PHE A 270 -9.83 -8.86 10.34
CA PHE A 270 -8.81 -9.25 9.35
C PHE A 270 -8.05 -10.55 9.68
N SER A 271 -8.01 -10.98 10.95
CA SER A 271 -7.49 -12.30 11.32
C SER A 271 -8.38 -13.48 10.86
N GLN A 272 -9.63 -13.19 10.49
CA GLN A 272 -10.66 -14.15 10.05
C GLN A 272 -11.17 -13.85 8.63
N TRP A 273 -10.57 -12.87 7.93
CA TRP A 273 -11.04 -12.46 6.61
C TRP A 273 -10.82 -13.58 5.58
N PRO A 274 -11.81 -13.93 4.75
CA PRO A 274 -11.73 -15.06 3.83
C PRO A 274 -10.92 -14.72 2.56
N TRP A 275 -9.62 -14.50 2.72
CA TRP A 275 -8.69 -14.24 1.61
C TRP A 275 -8.69 -15.42 0.61
N PRO A 276 -8.88 -15.19 -0.71
CA PRO A 276 -8.60 -13.94 -1.42
C PRO A 276 -9.81 -13.02 -1.68
N LYS A 277 -10.90 -13.07 -0.90
CA LYS A 277 -12.01 -12.10 -1.03
C LYS A 277 -11.48 -10.66 -0.95
N PRO A 278 -11.76 -9.76 -1.92
CA PRO A 278 -11.18 -8.43 -1.94
C PRO A 278 -11.75 -7.52 -0.85
N VAL A 279 -10.90 -6.63 -0.33
CA VAL A 279 -11.33 -5.50 0.50
C VAL A 279 -11.57 -4.30 -0.40
N ARG A 280 -12.78 -3.73 -0.31
CA ARG A 280 -13.24 -2.55 -1.05
C ARG A 280 -13.88 -1.54 -0.11
N LEU A 281 -13.70 -0.24 -0.41
CA LEU A 281 -14.35 0.86 0.32
C LEU A 281 -15.62 1.36 -0.36
N ARG A 282 -15.73 1.19 -1.68
CA ARG A 282 -16.90 1.49 -2.49
C ARG A 282 -16.92 0.56 -3.70
N GLU A 283 -18.03 0.57 -4.43
CA GLU A 283 -18.14 -0.10 -5.72
C GLU A 283 -17.07 0.41 -6.70
N CYS A 284 -16.54 -0.48 -7.53
CA CYS A 284 -15.53 -0.14 -8.53
C CYS A 284 -16.20 0.53 -9.74
N GLU A 285 -15.93 1.81 -9.93
CA GLU A 285 -16.34 2.53 -11.13
C GLU A 285 -15.57 2.03 -12.37
N TYR A 286 -16.21 2.08 -13.53
CA TYR A 286 -15.59 1.76 -14.81
C TYR A 286 -16.02 2.77 -15.88
N ILE A 287 -15.03 3.49 -16.44
CA ILE A 287 -15.25 4.52 -17.46
C ILE A 287 -14.76 3.96 -18.80
N ALA A 288 -15.70 3.46 -19.61
CA ALA A 288 -15.40 2.66 -20.80
C ALA A 288 -14.61 3.42 -21.89
N SER A 289 -14.78 4.74 -21.98
CA SER A 289 -14.13 5.61 -22.97
C SER A 289 -12.62 5.78 -22.74
N LEU A 290 -12.15 5.66 -21.50
CA LEU A 290 -10.75 5.87 -21.13
C LEU A 290 -9.90 4.60 -21.28
N CYS A 291 -10.52 3.42 -21.40
CA CYS A 291 -9.85 2.12 -21.58
C CYS A 291 -8.75 1.78 -20.56
N LEU A 292 -8.71 2.46 -19.40
CA LEU A 292 -7.69 2.22 -18.37
C LEU A 292 -7.90 0.86 -17.69
N PRO A 293 -6.81 0.15 -17.31
CA PRO A 293 -6.90 -1.13 -16.64
C PRO A 293 -7.56 -0.96 -15.27
N VAL A 294 -8.65 -1.69 -15.03
CA VAL A 294 -9.32 -1.81 -13.72
C VAL A 294 -9.20 -3.26 -13.25
N TRP A 295 -8.91 -3.45 -11.97
CA TRP A 295 -8.82 -4.78 -11.36
C TRP A 295 -10.17 -5.51 -11.44
N ASP A 296 -10.23 -6.62 -12.15
CA ASP A 296 -11.40 -7.49 -12.18
C ASP A 296 -11.00 -8.94 -12.50
N PRO A 297 -11.01 -9.86 -11.51
CA PRO A 297 -10.65 -11.26 -11.70
C PRO A 297 -11.61 -12.02 -12.64
N ARG A 298 -12.77 -11.46 -12.98
CA ARG A 298 -13.70 -12.05 -13.96
C ARG A 298 -13.24 -11.80 -15.40
N LEU A 299 -12.54 -10.69 -15.64
CA LEU A 299 -12.11 -10.23 -16.96
C LEU A 299 -10.63 -10.48 -17.20
N ASN A 300 -9.80 -10.35 -16.16
CA ASN A 300 -8.35 -10.49 -16.22
C ASN A 300 -7.87 -11.75 -15.46
N PRO A 301 -7.33 -12.76 -16.17
CA PRO A 301 -6.78 -13.97 -15.53
C PRO A 301 -5.64 -13.69 -14.55
N SER A 302 -4.82 -12.64 -14.73
CA SER A 302 -3.76 -12.33 -13.75
C SER A 302 -4.34 -11.95 -12.39
N ASP A 303 -5.51 -11.30 -12.39
CA ASP A 303 -6.13 -10.80 -11.17
C ASP A 303 -6.65 -11.92 -10.26
N GLN A 304 -6.93 -13.11 -10.84
CA GLN A 304 -7.39 -14.31 -10.13
C GLN A 304 -6.34 -14.90 -9.18
N TYR A 305 -5.05 -14.68 -9.45
CA TYR A 305 -3.96 -15.23 -8.65
C TYR A 305 -3.60 -14.39 -7.41
N HIS A 306 -4.23 -13.22 -7.22
CA HIS A 306 -3.94 -12.35 -6.09
C HIS A 306 -4.36 -12.95 -4.75
N LEU A 307 -3.41 -13.07 -3.83
CA LEU A 307 -3.60 -13.81 -2.57
C LEU A 307 -4.33 -13.01 -1.48
N MET A 308 -4.16 -11.68 -1.46
CA MET A 308 -4.78 -10.77 -0.47
C MET A 308 -5.18 -9.42 -1.11
N PRO A 309 -6.16 -9.37 -2.03
CA PRO A 309 -6.46 -8.14 -2.78
C PRO A 309 -7.10 -7.04 -1.92
N ILE A 310 -6.50 -5.84 -1.94
CA ILE A 310 -6.96 -4.64 -1.23
C ILE A 310 -7.03 -3.51 -2.25
N LEU A 311 -8.24 -3.13 -2.66
CA LEU A 311 -8.45 -2.29 -3.84
C LEU A 311 -8.44 -0.79 -3.53
N THR A 312 -7.79 -0.01 -4.38
CA THR A 312 -7.85 1.46 -4.32
C THR A 312 -9.26 1.96 -4.66
N PRO A 313 -9.80 2.92 -3.91
CA PRO A 313 -11.15 3.43 -4.14
C PRO A 313 -11.29 4.24 -5.43
N SER A 314 -10.26 4.99 -5.82
CA SER A 314 -10.27 5.84 -7.03
C SER A 314 -10.28 5.02 -8.30
N TYR A 315 -11.09 5.44 -9.29
CA TYR A 315 -10.95 4.95 -10.66
C TYR A 315 -9.60 5.40 -11.25
N PRO A 316 -8.86 4.56 -12.00
CA PRO A 316 -9.07 3.13 -12.15
C PRO A 316 -8.70 2.36 -10.87
N SER A 317 -9.63 1.53 -10.35
CA SER A 317 -9.38 0.73 -9.16
C SER A 317 -8.33 -0.34 -9.43
N GLN A 318 -7.34 -0.43 -8.54
CA GLN A 318 -6.16 -1.29 -8.66
C GLN A 318 -5.91 -2.03 -7.34
N ASN A 319 -5.32 -3.23 -7.41
CA ASN A 319 -4.93 -3.97 -6.21
C ASN A 319 -3.66 -3.37 -5.61
N SER A 320 -3.75 -2.72 -4.45
CA SER A 320 -2.59 -2.11 -3.75
C SER A 320 -1.58 -3.14 -3.19
N THR A 321 -1.90 -4.43 -3.29
CA THR A 321 -1.20 -5.56 -2.67
C THR A 321 -0.88 -6.68 -3.67
N TYR A 322 -0.67 -6.33 -4.94
CA TYR A 322 -0.32 -7.31 -5.99
C TYR A 322 0.99 -8.07 -5.71
N ASN A 323 1.90 -7.51 -4.90
CA ASN A 323 3.17 -8.13 -4.51
C ASN A 323 3.07 -9.21 -3.42
N VAL A 324 1.90 -9.46 -2.82
CA VAL A 324 1.77 -10.40 -1.69
C VAL A 324 1.92 -11.86 -2.15
N GLN A 325 3.00 -12.50 -1.70
CA GLN A 325 3.34 -13.90 -1.99
C GLN A 325 2.87 -14.85 -0.86
N ARG A 326 3.12 -16.16 -1.01
CA ARG A 326 2.60 -17.19 -0.10
C ARG A 326 3.14 -17.00 1.32
N SER A 327 4.44 -16.76 1.48
CA SER A 327 5.07 -16.52 2.77
C SER A 327 4.55 -15.23 3.39
N ASN A 328 4.49 -14.12 2.62
CA ASN A 328 3.97 -12.85 3.12
C ASN A 328 2.56 -13.02 3.68
N ARG A 329 1.65 -13.68 2.94
CA ARG A 329 0.28 -13.96 3.41
C ARG A 329 0.27 -14.76 4.71
N ILE A 330 1.05 -15.85 4.80
CA ILE A 330 1.15 -16.68 6.02
C ILE A 330 1.64 -15.85 7.22
N ILE A 331 2.60 -14.95 7.01
CA ILE A 331 3.16 -14.07 8.04
C ILE A 331 2.11 -13.03 8.46
N ILE A 332 1.45 -12.35 7.51
CA ILE A 332 0.42 -11.34 7.81
C ILE A 332 -0.75 -11.98 8.58
N GLU A 333 -1.26 -13.14 8.15
CA GLU A 333 -2.32 -13.85 8.88
C GLU A 333 -1.88 -14.29 10.28
N ARG A 334 -0.61 -14.71 10.46
CA ARG A 334 -0.02 -15.09 11.75
C ARG A 334 0.05 -13.88 12.70
N GLU A 335 0.55 -12.75 12.21
CA GLU A 335 0.70 -11.52 12.99
C GLU A 335 -0.65 -10.87 13.31
N LEU A 336 -1.64 -10.92 12.42
CA LEU A 336 -3.01 -10.47 12.70
C LEU A 336 -3.67 -11.27 13.84
N LYS A 337 -3.44 -12.60 13.88
CA LYS A 337 -3.92 -13.48 14.96
C LYS A 337 -3.21 -13.21 16.28
N GLN A 338 -1.89 -12.94 16.27
CA GLN A 338 -1.16 -12.53 17.47
C GLN A 338 -1.59 -11.15 17.98
N GLY A 339 -1.74 -10.17 17.09
CA GLY A 339 -2.25 -8.83 17.42
C GLY A 339 -3.64 -8.88 18.05
N LEU A 340 -4.53 -9.73 17.55
CA LEU A 340 -5.84 -9.96 18.16
C LEU A 340 -5.74 -10.44 19.62
N ASN A 341 -4.83 -11.37 19.93
CA ASN A 341 -4.64 -11.88 21.28
C ASN A 341 -4.12 -10.79 22.23
N VAL A 342 -3.15 -9.98 21.77
CA VAL A 342 -2.62 -8.84 22.53
C VAL A 342 -3.71 -7.82 22.80
N VAL A 343 -4.44 -7.38 21.77
CA VAL A 343 -5.48 -6.35 21.93
C VAL A 343 -6.66 -6.87 22.77
N ARG A 344 -7.03 -8.15 22.69
CA ARG A 344 -7.99 -8.77 23.62
C ARG A 344 -7.52 -8.70 25.07
N ALA A 345 -6.24 -8.98 25.34
CA ALA A 345 -5.69 -8.87 26.69
C ALA A 345 -5.74 -7.41 27.19
N SER A 346 -5.43 -6.44 26.33
CA SER A 346 -5.51 -5.01 26.69
C SER A 346 -6.94 -4.51 26.93
N MET A 347 -7.89 -4.84 26.06
CA MET A 347 -9.33 -4.52 26.25
C MET A 347 -9.94 -5.22 27.48
N MET A 348 -9.28 -6.27 28.02
CA MET A 348 -9.66 -6.93 29.27
C MET A 348 -8.86 -6.43 30.49
N HIS A 349 -8.05 -5.39 30.35
CA HIS A 349 -7.11 -4.86 31.36
C HIS A 349 -6.16 -5.92 31.95
N LYS A 350 -5.77 -6.92 31.14
CA LYS A 350 -4.83 -7.99 31.47
C LYS A 350 -3.44 -7.80 30.86
N GLY A 351 -3.22 -6.74 30.07
CA GLY A 351 -1.92 -6.42 29.47
C GLY A 351 -1.85 -5.02 28.88
N SER A 352 -0.66 -4.42 28.86
CA SER A 352 -0.47 -3.06 28.34
C SER A 352 -0.60 -2.99 26.81
N TRP A 353 -1.15 -1.89 26.30
CA TRP A 353 -1.14 -1.57 24.86
C TRP A 353 0.29 -1.51 24.28
N SER A 354 1.31 -1.22 25.10
CA SER A 354 2.72 -1.25 24.69
C SER A 354 3.15 -2.60 24.11
N ASN A 355 2.55 -3.71 24.56
CA ASN A 355 2.84 -5.06 24.09
C ASN A 355 2.52 -5.23 22.59
N LEU A 356 1.60 -4.41 22.04
CA LEU A 356 1.27 -4.43 20.61
C LEU A 356 2.42 -3.87 19.74
N PHE A 357 3.30 -3.05 20.32
CA PHE A 357 4.37 -2.35 19.62
C PHE A 357 5.74 -3.02 19.80
N GLU A 358 5.80 -4.20 20.40
CA GLU A 358 7.06 -4.92 20.57
C GLU A 358 7.57 -5.51 19.27
N ALA A 359 8.86 -5.30 19.02
CA ALA A 359 9.51 -5.69 17.78
C ALA A 359 9.77 -7.19 17.70
N ALA A 360 9.61 -7.75 16.51
CA ALA A 360 9.54 -9.19 16.29
C ALA A 360 10.16 -9.59 14.94
N PHE A 361 11.34 -10.22 14.98
CA PHE A 361 11.95 -10.89 13.82
C PHE A 361 13.06 -11.86 14.23
N PHE A 362 14.15 -11.33 14.79
CA PHE A 362 15.32 -12.12 15.12
C PHE A 362 15.04 -13.10 16.25
N PHE A 363 15.83 -14.17 16.29
CA PHE A 363 15.72 -15.30 17.20
C PHE A 363 14.44 -16.13 17.10
N GLN A 364 13.43 -15.74 16.31
CA GLN A 364 12.26 -16.54 15.98
C GLN A 364 12.62 -17.73 15.08
N TYR A 365 13.48 -17.51 14.09
CA TYR A 365 13.92 -18.54 13.13
C TYR A 365 15.21 -19.22 13.62
N ARG A 366 15.35 -20.51 13.30
CA ARG A 366 16.60 -21.29 13.50
C ARG A 366 17.64 -21.00 12.41
N HIS A 367 17.17 -20.62 11.22
CA HIS A 367 17.94 -20.46 10.00
C HIS A 367 17.64 -19.11 9.35
N TYR A 368 18.67 -18.46 8.81
CA TYR A 368 18.57 -17.20 8.09
C TYR A 368 19.36 -17.27 6.78
N VAL A 369 18.92 -16.51 5.80
CA VAL A 369 19.72 -16.08 4.65
C VAL A 369 20.04 -14.61 4.82
N VAL A 370 21.28 -14.20 4.55
CA VAL A 370 21.73 -12.81 4.64
C VAL A 370 22.19 -12.38 3.26
N VAL A 371 21.52 -11.38 2.71
CA VAL A 371 21.90 -10.72 1.45
C VAL A 371 22.76 -9.52 1.79
N ILE A 372 24.01 -9.50 1.34
CA ILE A 372 25.03 -8.51 1.68
C ILE A 372 25.40 -7.74 0.42
N VAL A 373 25.23 -6.42 0.45
CA VAL A 373 25.68 -5.49 -0.57
C VAL A 373 26.87 -4.71 -0.03
N VAL A 374 27.94 -4.64 -0.82
CA VAL A 374 29.17 -3.88 -0.51
C VAL A 374 29.48 -2.97 -1.69
N GLY A 375 29.90 -1.74 -1.41
CA GLY A 375 30.35 -0.80 -2.43
C GLY A 375 31.33 0.24 -1.93
N ASN A 376 32.13 0.79 -2.86
CA ASN A 376 33.14 1.80 -2.55
C ASN A 376 32.67 3.26 -2.72
N THR A 377 31.64 3.49 -3.54
CA THR A 377 31.11 4.82 -3.91
C THR A 377 29.66 4.98 -3.46
N LYS A 378 29.34 6.07 -2.74
CA LYS A 378 28.03 6.29 -2.10
C LYS A 378 26.85 6.20 -3.10
N HIS A 379 26.95 6.85 -4.26
CA HIS A 379 25.86 6.93 -5.25
C HIS A 379 25.47 5.55 -5.78
N THR A 380 26.43 4.86 -6.42
CA THR A 380 26.21 3.56 -7.04
C THR A 380 25.87 2.47 -6.02
N PHE A 381 26.37 2.59 -4.79
CA PHE A 381 25.95 1.75 -3.66
C PHE A 381 24.46 1.94 -3.30
N ILE A 382 23.94 3.18 -3.29
CA ILE A 382 22.52 3.44 -3.01
C ILE A 382 21.63 2.90 -4.13
N GLU A 383 22.02 3.11 -5.39
CA GLU A 383 21.30 2.56 -6.55
C GLU A 383 21.23 1.02 -6.50
N LEU A 384 22.36 0.36 -6.21
CA LEU A 384 22.40 -1.09 -6.04
C LEU A 384 21.57 -1.57 -4.84
N CYS A 385 21.58 -0.84 -3.73
CA CYS A 385 20.71 -1.15 -2.59
C CYS A 385 19.23 -1.13 -3.00
N GLY A 386 18.80 -0.13 -3.77
CA GLY A 386 17.44 -0.05 -4.31
C GLY A 386 17.12 -1.20 -5.29
N LEU A 387 18.04 -1.53 -6.19
CA LEU A 387 17.90 -2.66 -7.10
C LEU A 387 17.74 -3.98 -6.34
N VAL A 388 18.62 -4.26 -5.38
CA VAL A 388 18.56 -5.48 -4.55
C VAL A 388 17.26 -5.53 -3.76
N GLU A 389 16.85 -4.44 -3.09
CA GLU A 389 15.61 -4.39 -2.31
C GLU A 389 14.38 -4.67 -3.17
N SER A 390 14.31 -4.09 -4.39
CA SER A 390 13.22 -4.36 -5.36
C SER A 390 13.16 -5.82 -5.85
N ARG A 391 14.27 -6.55 -5.72
CA ARG A 391 14.43 -7.94 -6.19
C ARG A 391 14.40 -8.97 -5.05
N LEU A 392 14.47 -8.59 -3.77
CA LEU A 392 14.38 -9.54 -2.65
C LEU A 392 13.11 -10.39 -2.69
N ARG A 393 11.98 -9.83 -3.15
CA ARG A 393 10.72 -10.58 -3.39
C ARG A 393 10.89 -11.73 -4.41
N VAL A 394 11.81 -11.62 -5.37
CA VAL A 394 12.09 -12.68 -6.36
C VAL A 394 12.90 -13.81 -5.70
N LEU A 395 13.84 -13.47 -4.82
CA LEU A 395 14.57 -14.47 -4.03
C LEU A 395 13.62 -15.25 -3.10
N VAL A 396 12.63 -14.58 -2.49
CA VAL A 396 11.54 -15.22 -1.73
C VAL A 396 10.76 -16.19 -2.62
N SER A 397 10.30 -15.75 -3.80
CA SER A 397 9.58 -16.62 -4.75
C SER A 397 10.40 -17.85 -5.13
N ASN A 398 11.70 -17.67 -5.41
CA ASN A 398 12.60 -18.77 -5.75
C ASN A 398 12.70 -19.80 -4.61
N PHE A 399 12.71 -19.36 -3.34
CA PHE A 399 12.65 -20.26 -2.19
C PHE A 399 11.28 -20.95 -2.05
N GLU A 400 10.17 -20.25 -2.31
CA GLU A 400 8.81 -20.81 -2.21
C GLU A 400 8.52 -21.95 -3.19
N VAL A 401 9.24 -22.00 -4.33
CA VAL A 401 9.18 -23.12 -5.29
C VAL A 401 9.73 -24.41 -4.67
N ASN A 402 10.66 -24.32 -3.70
CA ASN A 402 11.18 -25.50 -3.02
C ASN A 402 10.15 -26.03 -2.01
N ARG A 403 9.59 -27.23 -2.28
CA ARG A 403 8.57 -27.89 -1.45
C ARG A 403 8.90 -28.05 0.05
N TYR A 404 10.17 -27.98 0.44
CA TYR A 404 10.60 -28.06 1.83
C TYR A 404 10.63 -26.70 2.53
N VAL A 405 10.65 -25.59 1.79
CA VAL A 405 10.50 -24.25 2.35
C VAL A 405 9.03 -24.04 2.72
N LYS A 406 8.78 -23.93 4.02
CA LYS A 406 7.45 -23.62 4.55
C LYS A 406 7.16 -22.13 4.46
N MET A 407 8.18 -21.31 4.70
CA MET A 407 8.09 -19.85 4.76
C MET A 407 9.47 -19.20 4.65
N ALA A 408 9.55 -18.10 3.90
CA ALA A 408 10.69 -17.19 3.88
C ALA A 408 10.22 -15.78 4.27
N HIS A 409 10.75 -15.23 5.37
CA HIS A 409 10.35 -13.93 5.94
C HIS A 409 11.49 -12.93 5.80
N VAL A 410 11.39 -11.98 4.88
CA VAL A 410 12.36 -10.88 4.76
C VAL A 410 12.12 -9.83 5.84
N ASN A 411 13.16 -9.43 6.57
CA ASN A 411 13.11 -8.30 7.49
C ASN A 411 12.85 -7.00 6.71
N CYS A 412 11.90 -6.18 7.15
CA CYS A 412 11.63 -4.87 6.55
C CYS A 412 12.74 -3.84 6.79
N HIS A 413 13.69 -4.12 7.68
CA HIS A 413 14.83 -3.28 7.99
C HIS A 413 16.15 -3.89 7.50
N ALA A 414 17.00 -3.03 6.95
CA ALA A 414 18.35 -3.38 6.50
C ALA A 414 19.39 -2.83 7.46
N TYR A 415 20.44 -3.61 7.71
CA TYR A 415 21.49 -3.32 8.68
C TYR A 415 22.80 -2.88 8.01
N GLY A 416 23.63 -2.13 8.73
CA GLY A 416 24.91 -1.62 8.23
C GLY A 416 26.06 -2.63 8.31
N LYS A 417 27.26 -2.14 8.66
CA LYS A 417 28.44 -2.96 8.96
C LYS A 417 28.22 -3.82 10.22
N GLY A 418 28.83 -5.00 10.23
CA GLY A 418 29.01 -5.85 11.39
C GLY A 418 30.49 -6.08 11.68
N PRO A 419 30.84 -6.88 12.71
CA PRO A 419 32.22 -7.01 13.22
C PRO A 419 33.26 -7.64 12.27
N ASN A 420 32.88 -8.01 11.05
CA ASN A 420 33.73 -8.70 10.07
C ASN A 420 33.83 -7.95 8.73
N ASP A 421 33.38 -6.70 8.66
CA ASP A 421 33.31 -5.91 7.41
C ASP A 421 34.34 -4.76 7.37
N ASP A 422 35.42 -4.85 8.16
CA ASP A 422 36.27 -3.70 8.52
C ASP A 422 36.94 -2.98 7.34
N ASP A 423 37.16 -3.67 6.20
CA ASP A 423 37.77 -3.10 4.99
C ASP A 423 36.77 -2.44 4.01
N ALA A 424 35.45 -2.64 4.18
CA ALA A 424 34.44 -2.21 3.21
C ALA A 424 33.95 -0.79 3.49
N ASN A 425 33.96 0.13 2.52
CA ASN A 425 33.48 1.51 2.71
C ASN A 425 31.98 1.55 3.09
N PHE A 426 31.12 1.05 2.21
CA PHE A 426 29.68 1.00 2.39
C PHE A 426 29.18 -0.45 2.39
N VAL A 427 28.35 -0.80 3.38
CA VAL A 427 27.77 -2.14 3.54
C VAL A 427 26.30 -2.03 3.91
N ARG A 428 25.44 -2.83 3.28
CA ARG A 428 24.05 -3.01 3.68
C ARG A 428 23.65 -4.48 3.64
N LYS A 429 22.91 -4.94 4.64
CA LYS A 429 22.50 -6.34 4.80
C LYS A 429 21.00 -6.48 5.04
N TRP A 430 20.36 -7.38 4.32
CA TRP A 430 18.98 -7.82 4.57
C TRP A 430 18.98 -9.25 5.08
N PHE A 431 18.08 -9.55 6.03
CA PHE A 431 17.95 -10.85 6.66
C PHE A 431 16.63 -11.50 6.26
N ILE A 432 16.67 -12.77 5.89
CA ILE A 432 15.50 -13.58 5.55
C ILE A 432 15.43 -14.75 6.52
N GLY A 433 14.43 -14.76 7.40
CA GLY A 433 14.17 -15.87 8.32
C GLY A 433 13.52 -17.04 7.59
N MET A 434 14.07 -18.25 7.76
CA MET A 434 13.64 -19.44 7.03
C MET A 434 12.98 -20.47 7.97
N GLU A 435 11.78 -20.93 7.58
CA GLU A 435 11.07 -22.04 8.21
C GLU A 435 10.94 -23.19 7.18
N PHE A 436 11.28 -24.42 7.59
CA PHE A 436 11.26 -25.60 6.71
C PHE A 436 10.25 -26.63 7.23
N ASP A 437 9.52 -27.27 6.32
CA ASP A 437 8.63 -28.39 6.65
C ASP A 437 9.34 -29.74 6.40
N ARG A 438 9.14 -30.68 7.31
CA ARG A 438 9.63 -32.06 7.20
C ARG A 438 8.57 -33.03 6.69
N ASN A 439 7.28 -32.68 6.78
CA ASN A 439 6.16 -33.56 6.49
C ASN A 439 5.36 -33.07 5.26
N THR A 440 5.99 -33.12 4.08
CA THR A 440 5.40 -32.65 2.81
C THR A 440 4.06 -33.30 2.45
N ASN A 441 3.72 -34.45 3.02
CA ASN A 441 2.44 -35.13 2.84
C ASN A 441 1.25 -34.34 3.40
N SER A 442 1.46 -33.32 4.25
CA SER A 442 0.36 -32.46 4.73
C SER A 442 -0.21 -31.51 3.67
N LEU A 443 0.44 -31.38 2.50
CA LEU A 443 -0.01 -30.54 1.38
C LEU A 443 -0.63 -31.36 0.23
N THR A 444 -0.62 -32.70 0.30
CA THR A 444 -1.22 -33.59 -0.69
C THR A 444 -1.94 -34.75 0.01
N SER A 445 -3.26 -34.62 0.17
CA SER A 445 -4.07 -35.70 0.74
C SER A 445 -4.30 -36.79 -0.29
N THR A 446 -3.63 -37.94 -0.17
CA THR A 446 -4.21 -39.28 -0.43
C THR A 446 -3.29 -40.42 0.02
N VAL A 447 -3.90 -41.48 0.58
CA VAL A 447 -3.31 -42.77 1.00
C VAL A 447 -2.27 -42.71 2.14
N HIS A 448 -2.73 -43.05 3.36
CA HIS A 448 -1.85 -43.49 4.44
C HIS A 448 -1.28 -44.88 4.14
N ASN A 449 0.01 -45.08 4.38
CA ASN A 449 0.60 -46.40 4.54
C ASN A 449 1.49 -46.39 5.80
N PRO A 450 1.00 -46.91 6.96
CA PRO A 450 1.64 -46.72 8.25
C PRO A 450 2.61 -47.87 8.57
N ASN A 451 3.79 -47.90 7.92
CA ASN A 451 4.91 -48.77 8.34
C ASN A 451 6.24 -48.36 7.65
N VAL A 452 6.96 -47.38 8.21
CA VAL A 452 8.42 -47.21 8.00
C VAL A 452 9.06 -46.83 9.33
N SER A 453 10.21 -47.43 9.64
CA SER A 453 10.95 -47.31 10.89
C SER A 453 11.47 -45.90 11.18
N SER A 454 11.54 -45.57 12.47
CA SER A 454 11.74 -44.20 12.98
C SER A 454 13.20 -43.73 13.04
N ASP A 455 13.97 -43.90 11.98
CA ASP A 455 15.23 -43.16 11.83
C ASP A 455 14.92 -41.73 11.40
N LYS A 456 15.18 -40.78 12.31
CA LYS A 456 14.89 -39.35 12.11
C LYS A 456 15.90 -38.72 11.14
N ALA A 457 15.73 -38.98 9.85
CA ALA A 457 16.56 -38.43 8.79
C ALA A 457 16.76 -36.91 8.94
N THR A 458 18.02 -36.48 8.85
CA THR A 458 18.36 -35.05 8.79
C THR A 458 17.85 -34.48 7.48
N LEU A 459 16.85 -33.59 7.55
CA LEU A 459 16.41 -32.84 6.38
C LEU A 459 17.54 -31.87 6.00
N ASN A 460 18.09 -32.08 4.81
CA ASN A 460 19.11 -31.27 4.17
C ASN A 460 18.47 -30.63 2.94
N VAL A 461 18.10 -29.36 3.04
CA VAL A 461 17.56 -28.59 1.90
C VAL A 461 18.70 -27.81 1.25
N ASP A 462 18.95 -28.05 -0.03
CA ASP A 462 19.88 -27.23 -0.80
C ASP A 462 19.10 -26.09 -1.49
N LEU A 463 19.58 -24.85 -1.33
CA LEU A 463 19.04 -23.65 -2.01
C LEU A 463 20.12 -22.91 -2.82
N SER A 464 21.27 -23.56 -3.09
CA SER A 464 22.41 -22.94 -3.79
C SER A 464 22.02 -22.41 -5.17
N GLU A 465 21.25 -23.17 -5.94
CA GLU A 465 20.80 -22.76 -7.27
C GLU A 465 19.89 -21.53 -7.21
N ASN A 466 18.95 -21.48 -6.26
CA ASN A 466 18.06 -20.34 -6.04
C ASN A 466 18.86 -19.06 -5.69
N ILE A 467 19.91 -19.22 -4.90
CA ILE A 467 20.83 -18.15 -4.50
C ILE A 467 21.67 -17.68 -5.68
N SER A 468 22.41 -18.58 -6.35
CA SER A 468 23.29 -18.21 -7.46
C SER A 468 22.52 -17.70 -8.68
N SER A 469 21.26 -18.11 -8.89
CA SER A 469 20.40 -17.53 -9.91
C SER A 469 19.97 -16.10 -9.57
N PHE A 470 19.84 -15.76 -8.28
CA PHE A 470 19.54 -14.40 -7.85
C PHE A 470 20.78 -13.50 -7.98
N GLU A 471 21.94 -13.93 -7.49
CA GLU A 471 23.22 -13.20 -7.60
C GLU A 471 23.51 -12.85 -9.06
N LYS A 472 23.50 -13.83 -9.96
CA LYS A 472 23.67 -13.63 -11.42
C LYS A 472 22.62 -12.71 -12.05
N SER A 473 21.40 -12.64 -11.49
CA SER A 473 20.36 -11.73 -11.98
C SER A 473 20.60 -10.29 -11.55
N ILE A 474 21.30 -10.06 -10.44
CA ILE A 474 21.71 -8.71 -10.01
C ILE A 474 22.98 -8.30 -10.76
N GLU A 475 23.97 -9.19 -10.88
CA GLU A 475 25.24 -8.96 -11.61
C GLU A 475 25.02 -8.48 -13.05
N ARG A 476 24.03 -9.04 -13.77
CA ARG A 476 23.66 -8.60 -15.13
C ARG A 476 23.14 -7.15 -15.21
N GLY A 477 22.75 -6.56 -14.08
CA GLY A 477 22.35 -5.16 -13.98
C GLY A 477 23.45 -4.23 -13.44
N LEU A 478 24.64 -4.76 -13.14
CA LEU A 478 25.79 -3.95 -12.69
C LEU A 478 26.60 -3.45 -13.87
N SER A 479 27.02 -2.18 -13.81
CA SER A 479 27.93 -1.54 -14.78
C SER A 479 29.31 -1.20 -14.18
N SER A 480 29.58 -1.57 -12.92
CA SER A 480 30.78 -1.19 -12.17
C SER A 480 31.34 -2.38 -11.40
N GLU A 481 32.66 -2.57 -11.44
CA GLU A 481 33.39 -3.62 -10.72
C GLU A 481 33.59 -3.29 -9.21
N ASP A 482 33.28 -2.06 -8.77
CA ASP A 482 33.43 -1.59 -7.38
C ASP A 482 32.29 -2.04 -6.44
N LEU A 483 31.39 -2.88 -6.94
CA LEU A 483 30.16 -3.31 -6.28
C LEU A 483 30.10 -4.83 -6.19
N SER A 484 29.64 -5.35 -5.06
CA SER A 484 29.37 -6.79 -4.93
C SER A 484 28.09 -7.07 -4.15
N VAL A 485 27.43 -8.15 -4.54
CA VAL A 485 26.28 -8.72 -3.83
C VAL A 485 26.60 -10.17 -3.53
N THR A 486 26.52 -10.56 -2.26
CA THR A 486 26.74 -11.95 -1.83
C THR A 486 25.64 -12.41 -0.90
N VAL A 487 25.23 -13.67 -1.03
CA VAL A 487 24.14 -14.25 -0.24
C VAL A 487 24.65 -15.42 0.58
N LYS A 488 24.53 -15.33 1.91
CA LYS A 488 25.10 -16.29 2.86
C LYS A 488 24.03 -16.95 3.73
N TYR A 489 24.15 -18.25 3.95
CA TYR A 489 23.40 -18.95 4.99
C TYR A 489 24.01 -18.70 6.37
N VAL A 490 23.15 -18.43 7.36
CA VAL A 490 23.54 -18.10 8.72
C VAL A 490 22.63 -18.83 9.72
N LYS A 491 23.22 -19.56 10.69
CA LYS A 491 22.46 -20.14 11.81
C LYS A 491 22.15 -19.04 12.84
N LYS A 492 21.07 -19.21 13.62
CA LYS A 492 20.69 -18.28 14.71
C LYS A 492 21.85 -17.87 15.63
N SER A 493 22.77 -18.80 15.93
CA SER A 493 23.95 -18.56 16.78
C SER A 493 25.05 -17.71 16.12
N GLN A 494 25.03 -17.54 14.81
CA GLN A 494 26.05 -16.82 14.03
C GLN A 494 25.64 -15.39 13.67
N LEU A 495 24.41 -14.96 13.97
CA LEU A 495 23.89 -13.62 13.61
C LEU A 495 24.77 -12.46 14.10
N ALA A 496 25.38 -12.60 15.28
CA ALA A 496 26.29 -11.60 15.85
C ALA A 496 27.57 -11.35 15.03
N GLN A 497 27.85 -12.17 14.01
CA GLN A 497 28.98 -11.99 13.08
C GLN A 497 28.64 -11.04 11.92
N PHE A 498 27.36 -10.68 11.73
CA PHE A 498 26.86 -9.93 10.57
C PHE A 498 26.19 -8.59 10.95
N ILE A 499 25.86 -8.41 12.22
CA ILE A 499 25.11 -7.28 12.76
C ILE A 499 26.01 -6.56 13.78
N SER A 500 26.00 -5.23 13.79
CA SER A 500 26.82 -4.43 14.72
C SER A 500 26.52 -4.79 16.19
N ALA A 501 27.47 -4.51 17.09
CA ALA A 501 27.26 -4.76 18.53
C ALA A 501 26.06 -3.98 19.09
N GLU A 502 25.92 -2.72 18.65
CA GLU A 502 24.83 -1.81 19.05
C GLU A 502 23.46 -2.34 18.59
N ASP A 503 23.34 -2.69 17.30
CA ASP A 503 22.13 -3.30 16.73
C ASP A 503 21.82 -4.64 17.40
N MET A 504 22.83 -5.48 17.63
CA MET A 504 22.64 -6.79 18.28
C MET A 504 22.11 -6.64 19.71
N ASP A 505 22.57 -5.65 20.46
CA ASP A 505 22.09 -5.42 21.83
C ASP A 505 20.68 -4.82 21.85
N GLU A 506 20.33 -3.97 20.89
CA GLU A 506 18.94 -3.53 20.69
C GLU A 506 18.03 -4.70 20.30
N ILE A 507 18.45 -5.56 19.37
CA ILE A 507 17.73 -6.77 18.97
C ILE A 507 17.53 -7.72 20.16
N LYS A 508 18.54 -7.90 21.03
CA LYS A 508 18.40 -8.68 22.27
C LYS A 508 17.39 -8.06 23.24
N ARG A 509 17.43 -6.74 23.46
CA ARG A 509 16.45 -6.01 24.30
C ARG A 509 15.02 -6.20 23.78
N GLN A 510 14.82 -5.98 22.49
CA GLN A 510 13.52 -6.16 21.83
C GLN A 510 13.00 -7.60 21.96
N ALA A 511 13.84 -8.59 21.71
CA ALA A 511 13.47 -9.99 21.83
C ALA A 511 13.18 -10.42 23.29
N ALA A 512 13.87 -9.84 24.27
CA ALA A 512 13.58 -10.08 25.70
C ALA A 512 12.22 -9.51 26.12
N SER A 513 11.89 -8.28 25.67
CA SER A 513 10.56 -7.69 25.88
C SER A 513 9.47 -8.56 25.26
N ALA A 514 9.62 -8.92 23.98
CA ALA A 514 8.70 -9.79 23.26
C ALA A 514 8.57 -11.20 23.88
N ALA A 515 9.57 -11.70 24.59
CA ALA A 515 9.45 -12.96 25.34
C ALA A 515 8.62 -12.78 26.62
N LEU A 516 8.81 -11.68 27.36
CA LEU A 516 8.10 -11.37 28.60
C LEU A 516 6.60 -11.11 28.37
N SER A 517 6.24 -10.39 27.30
CA SER A 517 4.83 -10.14 26.98
C SER A 517 4.07 -11.42 26.60
N ASN A 518 4.69 -12.31 25.83
CA ASN A 518 4.08 -13.58 25.42
C ASN A 518 3.82 -14.53 26.59
N VAL A 519 4.60 -14.46 27.67
CA VAL A 519 4.35 -15.23 28.91
C VAL A 519 3.12 -14.68 29.67
N ASN A 520 2.87 -13.37 29.59
CA ASN A 520 1.76 -12.71 30.27
C ASN A 520 0.41 -12.78 29.52
N ILE A 521 0.36 -13.36 28.31
CA ILE A 521 -0.89 -13.64 27.60
C ILE A 521 -1.41 -15.00 28.05
N PRO A 522 -2.57 -15.09 28.74
CA PRO A 522 -3.12 -16.39 29.14
C PRO A 522 -3.45 -17.23 27.91
N THR A 523 -2.75 -18.35 27.76
CA THR A 523 -3.08 -19.36 26.76
C THR A 523 -4.28 -20.17 27.23
N GLU A 524 -5.49 -19.68 26.97
CA GLU A 524 -6.70 -20.48 27.15
C GLU A 524 -6.69 -21.66 26.16
N SER A 525 -6.20 -22.80 26.64
CA SER A 525 -6.36 -24.07 25.96
C SER A 525 -7.86 -24.41 25.91
N LEU A 526 -8.46 -24.40 24.72
CA LEU A 526 -9.81 -24.89 24.49
C LEU A 526 -9.90 -26.40 24.79
N LYS A 527 -10.11 -26.74 26.07
CA LYS A 527 -10.52 -28.08 26.48
C LYS A 527 -12.02 -28.21 26.24
N SER A 528 -12.38 -28.94 25.19
CA SER A 528 -13.74 -29.39 24.94
C SER A 528 -14.32 -30.11 26.15
N GLY A 529 -15.58 -29.82 26.52
CA GLY A 529 -16.30 -30.61 27.51
C GLY A 529 -17.23 -29.88 28.48
N ARG A 530 -18.28 -29.21 27.97
CA ARG A 530 -19.63 -29.26 28.60
C ARG A 530 -20.72 -28.82 27.64
N LEU A 531 -21.82 -29.58 27.65
CA LEU A 531 -22.98 -29.46 26.77
C LEU A 531 -23.91 -28.34 27.26
N LEU A 532 -24.35 -27.46 26.35
CA LEU A 532 -25.59 -26.70 26.43
C LEU A 532 -26.21 -26.60 25.01
N PRO A 533 -27.53 -26.40 24.88
CA PRO A 533 -28.34 -27.20 23.96
C PRO A 533 -28.45 -26.67 22.52
N ASN A 534 -28.75 -27.60 21.61
CA ASN A 534 -29.09 -27.33 20.22
C ASN A 534 -30.29 -26.38 20.08
N SER A 535 -30.12 -25.29 19.33
CA SER A 535 -31.16 -24.72 18.48
C SER A 535 -30.65 -24.63 17.04
N ASN A 536 -30.91 -25.67 16.27
CA ASN A 536 -30.68 -25.65 14.82
C ASN A 536 -31.69 -24.70 14.17
N THR A 537 -31.21 -23.59 13.61
CA THR A 537 -31.67 -23.01 12.31
C THR A 537 -30.92 -21.72 12.03
N LEU A 538 -30.08 -21.70 10.99
CA LEU A 538 -29.95 -20.59 10.02
C LEU A 538 -29.04 -21.05 8.87
N ASN A 539 -29.68 -21.37 7.74
CA ASN A 539 -29.00 -21.76 6.51
C ASN A 539 -28.55 -20.53 5.69
N SER A 540 -27.62 -20.79 4.77
CA SER A 540 -27.38 -20.05 3.51
C SER A 540 -27.27 -18.52 3.58
N ILE A 541 -26.03 -18.03 3.52
CA ILE A 541 -25.75 -16.70 2.99
C ILE A 541 -25.86 -16.77 1.46
N SER A 542 -26.90 -16.18 0.90
CA SER A 542 -27.07 -15.99 -0.55
C SER A 542 -27.16 -14.50 -0.91
N SER A 543 -26.58 -14.16 -2.06
CA SER A 543 -26.41 -12.79 -2.58
C SER A 543 -27.74 -12.05 -2.82
N PRO A 544 -27.78 -10.71 -2.68
CA PRO A 544 -28.88 -9.90 -3.20
C PRO A 544 -28.58 -9.40 -4.63
N ALA A 545 -29.52 -9.64 -5.54
CA ALA A 545 -29.66 -8.92 -6.81
C ALA A 545 -31.16 -8.89 -7.19
N SER A 546 -31.55 -7.89 -8.00
CA SER A 546 -32.87 -7.72 -8.65
C SER A 546 -34.12 -7.48 -7.76
N SER A 547 -34.51 -6.20 -7.69
CA SER A 547 -35.82 -5.61 -8.05
C SER A 547 -37.17 -6.17 -7.54
N ILE A 548 -37.87 -5.30 -6.78
CA ILE A 548 -39.26 -4.82 -6.95
C ILE A 548 -40.38 -5.84 -7.26
N GLU A 549 -41.37 -5.96 -6.37
CA GLU A 549 -42.79 -5.63 -6.69
C GLU A 549 -43.67 -5.43 -5.43
N LEU A 550 -44.85 -4.81 -5.62
CA LEU A 550 -45.79 -4.35 -4.59
C LEU A 550 -47.08 -5.20 -4.54
N SER A 551 -47.53 -5.56 -3.34
CA SER A 551 -48.93 -5.80 -2.89
C SER A 551 -48.90 -6.65 -1.59
N GLY A 552 -49.84 -6.58 -0.65
CA GLY A 552 -51.02 -5.71 -0.45
C GLY A 552 -51.84 -6.25 0.73
N SER A 553 -52.64 -5.40 1.41
CA SER A 553 -53.79 -5.74 2.30
C SER A 553 -53.56 -6.75 3.45
N GLU A 554 -53.67 -6.32 4.72
CA GLU A 554 -54.83 -6.63 5.62
C GLU A 554 -54.63 -7.92 6.47
N GLU A 555 -55.13 -8.10 7.69
CA GLU A 555 -55.67 -7.21 8.75
C GLU A 555 -55.76 -8.03 10.07
N PHE A 556 -55.89 -7.39 11.25
CA PHE A 556 -56.28 -7.99 12.55
C PHE A 556 -55.38 -9.12 13.15
N SER A 557 -55.34 -9.41 14.46
CA SER A 557 -56.05 -8.89 15.65
C SER A 557 -55.23 -9.10 16.93
N SER A 558 -55.39 -8.21 17.92
CA SER A 558 -55.01 -8.45 19.34
C SER A 558 -56.19 -9.01 20.13
N PRO A 559 -55.95 -9.78 21.22
CA PRO A 559 -56.32 -9.30 22.56
C PRO A 559 -55.21 -9.61 23.61
N ALA A 560 -54.79 -8.71 24.50
CA ALA A 560 -55.49 -7.95 25.55
C ALA A 560 -55.50 -8.66 26.94
N ASN A 561 -55.43 -7.84 28.01
CA ASN A 561 -55.45 -8.15 29.45
C ASN A 561 -54.15 -8.70 30.09
N SER A 562 -53.70 -8.26 31.28
CA SER A 562 -54.22 -7.20 32.19
C SER A 562 -53.26 -6.87 33.35
N LEU A 563 -53.16 -5.58 33.74
CA LEU A 563 -53.15 -4.98 35.12
C LEU A 563 -52.20 -5.57 36.22
N HIS A 564 -51.68 -4.88 37.25
CA HIS A 564 -51.90 -3.61 38.00
C HIS A 564 -50.52 -3.30 38.70
N ASN A 565 -49.98 -2.08 38.95
CA ASN A 565 -50.35 -0.92 39.80
C ASN A 565 -49.29 0.19 39.53
N SER A 566 -49.57 1.49 39.32
CA SER A 566 -49.86 2.59 40.29
C SER A 566 -48.79 2.75 41.41
N ILE A 567 -48.29 3.95 41.80
CA ILE A 567 -48.87 5.29 42.10
C ILE A 567 -47.80 6.39 41.80
N SER A 568 -48.05 7.46 41.02
CA SER A 568 -48.41 8.89 41.35
C SER A 568 -47.47 9.63 42.34
N THR A 569 -47.09 10.92 42.22
CA THR A 569 -47.83 12.21 42.06
C THR A 569 -46.95 13.30 41.40
N SER A 570 -47.37 14.13 40.42
CA SER A 570 -48.07 15.46 40.51
C SER A 570 -47.47 16.47 41.55
N SER A 571 -47.29 17.79 41.30
CA SER A 571 -48.20 18.78 40.64
C SER A 571 -47.50 20.09 40.14
N LEU A 572 -48.28 20.99 39.49
CA LEU A 572 -47.87 22.27 38.87
C LEU A 572 -47.67 23.47 39.84
N THR A 573 -47.08 24.59 39.38
CA THR A 573 -47.73 25.94 39.29
C THR A 573 -46.84 27.05 38.67
N ASN A 574 -47.46 28.18 38.31
CA ASN A 574 -46.93 29.31 37.52
C ASN A 574 -46.15 30.39 38.30
N MET A 575 -45.36 31.22 37.60
CA MET A 575 -45.46 32.70 37.71
C MET A 575 -44.85 33.46 36.51
N ALA A 576 -45.22 34.75 36.33
CA ALA A 576 -45.01 35.54 35.10
C ALA A 576 -44.33 36.92 35.33
N THR A 577 -44.15 37.67 34.22
CA THR A 577 -43.80 39.13 34.07
C THR A 577 -42.28 39.48 34.14
N VAL A 578 -41.71 40.53 33.50
CA VAL A 578 -42.25 41.57 32.56
C VAL A 578 -41.13 42.21 31.68
N ASN A 579 -41.45 42.59 30.42
CA ASN A 579 -40.79 43.57 29.49
C ASN A 579 -39.27 43.45 29.16
N SER A 580 -38.71 43.95 28.04
CA SER A 580 -39.16 44.92 27.01
C SER A 580 -38.54 44.65 25.62
N SER A 581 -39.17 45.17 24.57
CA SER A 581 -38.63 45.29 23.19
C SER A 581 -38.01 46.68 22.97
N PRO A 582 -37.19 46.95 21.91
CA PRO A 582 -37.82 47.31 20.62
C PRO A 582 -37.03 47.05 19.30
N LYS A 583 -37.82 47.00 18.21
CA LYS A 583 -37.53 47.42 16.80
C LYS A 583 -36.68 46.53 15.87
N CYS A 584 -37.38 46.03 14.85
CA CYS A 584 -36.89 45.72 13.49
C CYS A 584 -36.99 47.01 12.61
N PRO A 585 -36.39 47.09 11.40
CA PRO A 585 -37.05 46.48 10.22
C PRO A 585 -36.11 45.86 9.15
N PRO A 586 -36.65 45.06 8.21
CA PRO A 586 -35.91 44.47 7.08
C PRO A 586 -36.14 45.19 5.75
N SER A 587 -35.33 44.89 4.72
CA SER A 587 -35.68 45.16 3.32
C SER A 587 -35.16 44.07 2.37
N SER A 588 -36.02 43.70 1.43
CA SER A 588 -35.75 42.87 0.26
C SER A 588 -35.87 43.73 -1.00
N PRO A 589 -35.58 43.18 -2.19
CA PRO A 589 -36.51 43.40 -3.30
C PRO A 589 -36.92 42.10 -4.02
N LYS A 590 -38.11 42.15 -4.64
CA LYS A 590 -38.71 41.09 -5.48
C LYS A 590 -38.74 41.46 -6.96
N LEU A 591 -38.97 40.44 -7.78
CA LEU A 591 -39.22 40.41 -9.22
C LEU A 591 -40.15 41.49 -9.80
N ILE A 592 -40.01 41.69 -11.12
CA ILE A 592 -41.14 41.94 -12.05
C ILE A 592 -41.15 40.82 -13.10
N SER A 593 -42.33 40.44 -13.59
CA SER A 593 -42.58 39.34 -14.54
C SER A 593 -43.23 39.80 -15.85
N SER A 594 -43.12 38.95 -16.89
CA SER A 594 -44.06 38.68 -18.01
C SER A 594 -43.42 37.51 -18.78
N GLY A 595 -44.07 36.39 -19.13
CA GLY A 595 -45.34 36.24 -19.86
C GLY A 595 -45.02 36.13 -21.37
N ASP A 596 -45.45 35.15 -22.16
CA ASP A 596 -46.31 33.97 -21.93
C ASP A 596 -46.17 32.97 -23.13
N LEU A 597 -46.98 31.89 -23.15
CA LEU A 597 -47.37 31.04 -24.31
C LEU A 597 -46.56 29.78 -24.73
N MET A 598 -47.03 28.64 -24.19
CA MET A 598 -47.57 27.45 -24.89
C MET A 598 -46.76 26.59 -25.90
N LYS A 599 -46.68 25.29 -25.54
CA LYS A 599 -47.12 24.08 -26.29
C LYS A 599 -46.32 23.62 -27.55
N ASP A 600 -46.28 22.34 -27.91
CA ASP A 600 -47.11 21.18 -27.52
C ASP A 600 -46.30 19.88 -27.29
N THR A 601 -46.95 18.92 -26.64
CA THR A 601 -46.51 17.52 -26.43
C THR A 601 -46.47 16.68 -27.71
N HIS A 602 -45.66 15.61 -27.74
CA HIS A 602 -46.18 14.25 -28.03
C HIS A 602 -45.21 13.13 -27.59
N LEU A 603 -45.77 12.12 -26.91
CA LEU A 603 -45.16 10.82 -26.61
C LEU A 603 -45.24 9.90 -27.84
N LEU A 604 -44.30 8.96 -27.96
CA LEU A 604 -44.60 7.57 -28.32
C LEU A 604 -43.44 6.62 -27.94
N SER A 605 -43.79 5.45 -27.43
CA SER A 605 -42.90 4.35 -27.06
C SER A 605 -42.82 3.28 -28.16
N SER A 606 -41.72 2.53 -28.21
CA SER A 606 -41.72 1.09 -28.57
C SER A 606 -40.35 0.44 -28.39
N ASP A 607 -40.38 -0.84 -28.06
CA ASP A 607 -39.24 -1.67 -27.64
C ASP A 607 -38.41 -2.27 -28.79
N HIS A 608 -37.34 -2.95 -28.36
CA HIS A 608 -36.70 -4.13 -28.95
C HIS A 608 -35.48 -3.99 -29.90
N SER A 609 -34.46 -4.75 -29.47
CA SER A 609 -33.55 -5.61 -30.25
C SER A 609 -32.16 -5.10 -30.61
N LEU A 610 -31.18 -5.79 -30.00
CA LEU A 610 -29.92 -6.29 -30.56
C LEU A 610 -29.52 -5.76 -31.96
N CYS A 611 -28.41 -5.03 -32.02
CA CYS A 611 -27.58 -4.93 -33.23
C CYS A 611 -26.09 -5.03 -32.90
N ASN A 612 -25.50 -6.19 -33.22
CA ASN A 612 -24.07 -6.29 -33.50
C ASN A 612 -23.80 -5.54 -34.82
N ASN A 613 -22.85 -4.59 -34.82
CA ASN A 613 -22.37 -3.98 -36.06
C ASN A 613 -20.95 -4.46 -36.40
N THR A 614 -20.89 -5.49 -37.23
CA THR A 614 -19.68 -5.86 -37.98
C THR A 614 -19.74 -5.14 -39.33
N LEU A 615 -18.73 -4.32 -39.66
CA LEU A 615 -18.62 -3.76 -41.01
C LEU A 615 -18.23 -4.87 -42.00
N ASN A 616 -19.04 -5.06 -43.04
CA ASN A 616 -18.69 -5.84 -44.22
C ASN A 616 -18.59 -4.89 -45.42
N THR A 617 -17.41 -4.81 -46.04
CA THR A 617 -17.25 -4.29 -47.39
C THR A 617 -17.39 -5.45 -48.38
N VAL A 618 -18.14 -5.22 -49.48
CA VAL A 618 -18.34 -6.20 -50.55
C VAL A 618 -17.56 -5.73 -51.77
N ASP A 619 -16.72 -6.59 -52.32
CA ASP A 619 -16.07 -6.37 -53.62
C ASP A 619 -16.59 -7.35 -54.68
N SER A 620 -16.35 -6.97 -55.93
CA SER A 620 -17.08 -7.27 -57.14
C SER A 620 -16.75 -8.63 -57.78
N THR A 621 -16.84 -9.72 -57.03
CA THR A 621 -17.02 -11.09 -57.59
C THR A 621 -17.61 -12.04 -56.55
N GLY A 622 -18.93 -12.18 -56.51
CA GLY A 622 -19.63 -12.95 -55.47
C GLY A 622 -19.29 -14.45 -55.45
N LYS A 623 -18.44 -14.88 -54.50
CA LYS A 623 -18.28 -16.28 -54.06
C LYS A 623 -17.65 -16.32 -52.65
N LEU A 624 -18.37 -16.90 -51.68
CA LEU A 624 -17.80 -17.23 -50.37
C LEU A 624 -17.01 -18.54 -50.44
N THR A 625 -15.79 -18.55 -49.91
CA THR A 625 -15.14 -19.78 -49.40
C THR A 625 -14.34 -19.47 -48.14
N SER A 626 -14.53 -20.29 -47.09
CA SER A 626 -13.82 -20.15 -45.82
C SER A 626 -12.44 -20.82 -45.87
N LYS A 627 -11.40 -20.13 -45.41
CA LYS A 627 -10.12 -20.75 -45.02
C LYS A 627 -9.55 -20.12 -43.76
N ARG A 628 -9.22 -21.01 -42.83
CA ARG A 628 -8.55 -20.76 -41.55
C ARG A 628 -7.04 -20.70 -41.82
N VAL A 629 -6.34 -19.67 -41.35
CA VAL A 629 -4.87 -19.59 -41.36
C VAL A 629 -4.40 -19.10 -40.01
N GLY A 630 -3.42 -19.79 -39.44
CA GLY A 630 -2.59 -19.30 -38.36
C GLY A 630 -1.12 -19.31 -38.78
N LEU A 631 -0.33 -18.41 -38.22
CA LEU A 631 1.13 -18.35 -38.19
C LEU A 631 1.48 -17.78 -36.81
N VAL A 632 2.39 -18.30 -35.98
CA VAL A 632 3.71 -18.97 -36.17
C VAL A 632 4.83 -18.00 -36.53
N ASP A 633 5.90 -18.09 -35.74
CA ASP A 633 7.11 -17.26 -35.73
C ASP A 633 7.83 -17.10 -37.08
N SER A 634 8.61 -16.02 -37.17
CA SER A 634 9.69 -15.88 -38.15
C SER A 634 10.95 -15.29 -37.49
N SER A 635 12.04 -16.07 -37.50
CA SER A 635 13.42 -15.66 -37.25
C SER A 635 14.29 -16.03 -38.47
N LEU A 636 15.56 -15.58 -38.50
CA LEU A 636 16.63 -15.70 -39.53
C LEU A 636 16.86 -14.36 -40.27
N GLU A 637 18.06 -13.74 -40.22
CA GLU A 637 19.33 -14.09 -40.91
C GLU A 637 19.23 -13.97 -42.45
N LEU A 638 20.19 -13.48 -43.26
CA LEU A 638 21.59 -13.03 -43.07
C LEU A 638 22.03 -12.29 -44.38
N SER A 639 22.91 -11.28 -44.34
CA SER A 639 23.86 -11.00 -45.46
C SER A 639 24.91 -9.93 -45.14
N SER A 640 26.13 -10.13 -45.65
CA SER A 640 27.35 -9.31 -45.51
C SER A 640 27.48 -8.19 -46.54
N ASP A 641 28.35 -7.19 -46.30
CA ASP A 641 29.46 -6.90 -47.24
C ASP A 641 30.60 -5.96 -46.76
N SER A 642 31.81 -6.33 -47.20
CA SER A 642 33.08 -5.57 -47.45
C SER A 642 33.53 -4.32 -46.66
N HIS A 643 34.78 -4.38 -46.16
CA HIS A 643 35.68 -3.24 -45.88
C HIS A 643 36.32 -2.63 -47.15
N PRO A 644 36.98 -1.46 -47.06
CA PRO A 644 38.45 -1.51 -47.17
C PRO A 644 39.27 -0.57 -46.24
N ASN A 645 40.42 -1.12 -45.81
CA ASN A 645 41.69 -0.54 -45.33
C ASN A 645 41.92 0.99 -45.26
N SER A 646 42.54 1.43 -44.16
CA SER A 646 43.87 2.08 -44.24
C SER A 646 44.75 1.72 -43.02
N ARG A 647 46.08 1.71 -43.19
CA ARG A 647 47.08 1.30 -42.18
C ARG A 647 47.92 2.51 -41.71
N SER A 648 48.37 2.48 -40.46
CA SER A 648 49.73 2.92 -40.10
C SER A 648 50.25 2.15 -38.88
N ASN A 649 51.55 1.83 -38.89
CA ASN A 649 52.22 1.02 -37.87
C ASN A 649 52.85 1.89 -36.78
N ALA A 650 52.99 1.35 -35.57
CA ALA A 650 54.22 1.49 -34.76
C ALA A 650 54.28 0.38 -33.69
N ASP A 651 55.39 -0.35 -33.63
CA ASP A 651 55.64 -1.43 -32.66
C ASP A 651 56.00 -0.92 -31.25
N SER A 652 55.67 -1.70 -30.21
CA SER A 652 56.68 -2.13 -29.22
C SER A 652 56.17 -3.28 -28.33
N GLN A 653 57.10 -4.13 -27.92
CA GLN A 653 56.86 -5.41 -27.23
C GLN A 653 56.60 -5.23 -25.73
N LEU A 654 55.78 -6.11 -25.13
CA LEU A 654 55.87 -6.44 -23.70
C LEU A 654 55.73 -7.95 -23.44
N HIS A 655 56.65 -8.49 -22.64
CA HIS A 655 56.62 -9.84 -22.07
C HIS A 655 55.52 -9.98 -20.99
N GLY A 656 55.19 -11.23 -20.59
CA GLY A 656 54.67 -11.48 -19.24
C GLY A 656 53.48 -12.44 -19.07
N SER A 657 53.33 -13.48 -19.88
CA SER A 657 52.20 -14.41 -19.78
C SER A 657 52.32 -15.48 -18.67
N GLU A 658 52.30 -15.08 -17.38
CA GLU A 658 52.18 -16.05 -16.26
C GLU A 658 51.11 -15.72 -15.20
N ASP A 659 50.77 -14.45 -14.94
CA ASP A 659 49.84 -14.11 -13.83
C ASP A 659 48.37 -14.50 -14.07
N PHE A 660 47.96 -14.65 -15.34
CA PHE A 660 46.56 -14.97 -15.70
C PHE A 660 46.08 -16.34 -15.20
N ARG A 661 46.98 -17.30 -14.93
CA ARG A 661 46.62 -18.65 -14.46
C ARG A 661 46.48 -18.78 -12.94
N LYS A 662 46.94 -17.82 -12.14
CA LYS A 662 46.79 -17.87 -10.67
C LYS A 662 45.48 -17.26 -10.17
N ARG A 663 45.00 -16.15 -10.76
CA ARG A 663 43.73 -15.53 -10.32
C ARG A 663 42.48 -16.32 -10.69
N ALA A 664 42.49 -17.06 -11.80
CA ALA A 664 41.37 -17.92 -12.22
C ALA A 664 41.09 -19.13 -11.31
N ARG A 665 41.96 -19.44 -10.32
CA ARG A 665 41.70 -20.48 -9.31
C ARG A 665 41.00 -19.95 -8.05
N ILE A 666 41.12 -18.67 -7.74
CA ILE A 666 40.61 -18.09 -6.49
C ILE A 666 39.09 -17.85 -6.55
N SER A 667 38.51 -17.71 -7.75
CA SER A 667 37.06 -17.59 -7.95
C SER A 667 36.30 -18.94 -8.00
N SER A 668 37.00 -20.08 -7.94
CA SER A 668 36.37 -21.42 -7.99
C SER A 668 36.32 -22.16 -6.64
N GLU A 669 37.06 -21.70 -5.62
CA GLU A 669 37.12 -22.37 -4.30
C GLU A 669 36.20 -21.72 -3.26
N ASN A 670 34.89 -21.65 -3.50
CA ASN A 670 33.90 -21.55 -2.40
C ASN A 670 32.43 -21.86 -2.71
N SER A 671 32.10 -22.53 -3.82
CA SER A 671 30.77 -23.08 -4.07
C SER A 671 30.48 -24.35 -3.24
N ARG A 672 30.66 -24.27 -1.92
CA ARG A 672 30.10 -25.27 -1.00
C ARG A 672 28.58 -25.18 -1.08
N PRO A 673 27.85 -26.30 -1.22
CA PRO A 673 26.40 -26.26 -1.31
C PRO A 673 25.82 -25.67 -0.02
N VAL A 674 24.89 -24.73 -0.17
CA VAL A 674 24.17 -24.03 0.88
C VAL A 674 23.09 -24.95 1.46
N VAL A 675 23.56 -25.98 2.18
CA VAL A 675 22.71 -27.02 2.77
C VAL A 675 22.19 -26.59 4.13
N PHE A 676 20.88 -26.41 4.21
CA PHE A 676 20.16 -26.17 5.45
C PHE A 676 19.98 -27.49 6.20
N THR A 677 20.95 -27.80 7.08
CA THR A 677 20.90 -28.99 7.94
C THR A 677 19.96 -28.75 9.13
N SER A 678 18.82 -29.44 9.18
CA SER A 678 17.92 -29.39 10.34
C SER A 678 18.13 -30.60 11.25
N SER A 679 18.94 -30.45 12.31
CA SER A 679 19.06 -31.45 13.38
C SER A 679 17.98 -31.26 14.45
N ALA A 680 17.54 -32.37 15.06
CA ALA A 680 16.66 -32.33 16.22
C ALA A 680 17.50 -32.32 17.50
N GLN A 681 17.44 -31.19 18.21
CA GLN A 681 17.66 -31.04 19.64
C GLN A 681 16.47 -30.21 20.16
#